data_AF-A0A7Z0LR21-F1
#
_entry.id   AF-A0A7Z0LR21-F1
#
_cell.length_a   1.000
_cell.length_b   1.000
_cell.length_c   1.000
_cell.angle_alpha   90.00
_cell.angle_beta   90.00
_cell.angle_gamma   90.00
#
_symmetry.space_group_name_H-M   'P 1'
#
loop_
_entity.id
_entity.type
_entity.pdbx_description
1 polymer ?
#
loop_
_entity_poly.entity_id
_entity_poly.type
_entity_poly.pdbx_seq_one_letter_code
_entity_poly.pdbx_strand_id
1 'polypeptide(L)'
;MIDALNAWWAQQLVLCDWAFTPHPLAVDAGAAEQRLLQLGITDRGELAEQLFHGLGAPAGRADRLLGALEWAALAGAAGWLEADQSRVWAHHLTRRITSDYSDLRAWLADLRRALGARGWEVGADDRFIDACQALANLETDGEGVTWEALENALAKLPAPASLWPQQPQAQSWRLCALFRPITVYPASHTDWPDATAWLAHVWDVHDRDALLGGMLWLGAQGERQRWDIEARELLSMDNAQRMEWQRSVVEESPYAPVLNKFVNQGEPLEWAAWDWLRLVELAWAGACCGWLSQDEADDLAGHAADLISRRYHDWYAVLNAYGRGQSLFDGIDRRGKTPSERHQLLLHSAHSPWKRSPGELLDEPTRKASQTRIRDWRNTPHHWLLALASVREPDVMLRQIDPSAALPEEQRADAALYLQESLGLHADEGAHALARYWLPAQAHHLNQLAADAVHGVLPPSQSWFGQPTPEELKQRNAVKGVSRHAATIHMAEKFAFYLHMSLDSGLLDRGPLMEYASALRSCLCRFYPNAKRLLDAWFAWESCLPEPEHASLINEIIWHIEDPGSLFHWLDWRHDAWCEPGSRPTLSHFTAMSLVGPLNSAVWSEPQPESARECAEIREWVESHYHLSSAGDMQEFLTYMLEAGDRQEYQINYAPYTLNTERLSAEIAILESGDCAEDEHHHLLRLRRVRDNEDGCNEVDMAAWDIAQLVDLAIAARQLGWLDSTAFASVLDRAYQLAADHYAGWQEYAMGMYAGFSFFMGETPERESFLAGFRQALVAWVCGAPVLAGPWVSLDFPGNKPRHFAPLHIDTLPGDQRTLH
;
A
#
# COMPACT_ATOMS: atom_id res chain seq x y z
N MET A 1 0.25 65.14 -8.78
CA MET A 1 1.22 64.64 -9.76
C MET A 1 0.48 63.59 -10.57
N ILE A 2 0.39 63.73 -11.90
CA ILE A 2 -0.33 62.78 -12.74
C ILE A 2 0.45 61.46 -12.72
N ASP A 3 -0.22 60.34 -12.43
CA ASP A 3 0.39 59.01 -12.55
C ASP A 3 0.56 58.70 -14.05
N ALA A 4 1.78 58.89 -14.56
CA ALA A 4 2.09 58.75 -15.97
C ALA A 4 1.79 57.35 -16.52
N LEU A 5 1.91 56.29 -15.69
CA LEU A 5 1.58 54.92 -16.10
C LEU A 5 0.07 54.77 -16.32
N ASN A 6 -0.74 55.18 -15.33
CA ASN A 6 -2.20 55.08 -15.44
C ASN A 6 -2.75 55.99 -16.53
N ALA A 7 -2.20 57.20 -16.67
CA ALA A 7 -2.59 58.14 -17.71
C ALA A 7 -2.26 57.56 -19.09
N TRP A 8 -1.03 57.10 -19.34
CA TRP A 8 -0.64 56.47 -20.62
C TRP A 8 -1.50 55.25 -20.93
N TRP A 9 -1.70 54.35 -19.96
CA TRP A 9 -2.55 53.18 -20.11
C TRP A 9 -3.97 53.57 -20.54
N ALA A 10 -4.57 54.56 -19.88
CA ALA A 10 -5.88 55.07 -20.26
C ALA A 10 -5.90 55.71 -21.66
N GLN A 11 -4.81 56.34 -22.12
CA GLN A 11 -4.71 56.82 -23.51
C GLN A 11 -4.72 55.64 -24.51
N GLN A 12 -4.04 54.54 -24.18
CA GLN A 12 -4.00 53.37 -25.07
C GLN A 12 -5.36 52.68 -25.18
N LEU A 13 -6.19 52.71 -24.13
CA LEU A 13 -7.54 52.09 -24.16
C LEU A 13 -8.48 52.72 -25.19
N VAL A 14 -8.21 53.95 -25.67
CA VAL A 14 -8.96 54.57 -26.78
C VAL A 14 -8.87 53.72 -28.06
N LEU A 15 -7.78 52.98 -28.25
CA LEU A 15 -7.61 52.04 -29.37
C LEU A 15 -8.57 50.84 -29.28
N CYS A 16 -9.21 50.62 -28.13
CA CYS A 16 -10.21 49.59 -27.90
C CYS A 16 -11.66 50.13 -27.96
N ASP A 17 -11.88 51.31 -28.56
CA ASP A 17 -13.17 52.04 -28.61
C ASP A 17 -13.64 52.57 -27.25
N TRP A 18 -12.72 52.82 -26.31
CA TRP A 18 -13.04 53.44 -25.03
C TRP A 18 -13.09 54.96 -25.15
N ALA A 19 -14.01 55.59 -24.40
CA ALA A 19 -13.99 57.02 -24.22
C ALA A 19 -12.73 57.45 -23.45
N PHE A 20 -12.10 58.55 -23.86
CA PHE A 20 -10.92 59.07 -23.19
C PHE A 20 -11.27 59.53 -21.77
N THR A 21 -10.72 58.84 -20.77
CA THR A 21 -10.83 59.19 -19.35
C THR A 21 -9.45 59.15 -18.70
N PRO A 22 -9.18 59.97 -17.66
CA PRO A 22 -7.86 60.00 -17.02
C PRO A 22 -7.56 58.79 -16.13
N HIS A 23 -8.53 57.88 -15.93
CA HIS A 23 -8.40 56.72 -15.06
C HIS A 23 -8.76 55.43 -15.83
N PRO A 24 -7.85 54.45 -15.96
CA PRO A 24 -8.04 53.28 -16.82
C PRO A 24 -9.15 52.34 -16.33
N LEU A 25 -9.54 52.41 -15.06
CA LEU A 25 -10.63 51.61 -14.46
C LEU A 25 -11.96 52.37 -14.34
N ALA A 26 -12.17 53.47 -15.09
CA ALA A 26 -13.33 54.36 -14.89
C ALA A 26 -14.67 53.82 -15.44
N VAL A 27 -14.66 52.67 -16.13
CA VAL A 27 -15.87 52.05 -16.67
C VAL A 27 -16.70 51.44 -15.53
N ASP A 28 -18.03 51.46 -15.68
CA ASP A 28 -18.94 50.83 -14.73
C ASP A 28 -18.69 49.31 -14.63
N ALA A 29 -18.76 48.76 -13.41
CA ALA A 29 -18.42 47.36 -13.16
C ALA A 29 -19.26 46.38 -13.98
N GLY A 30 -20.57 46.62 -14.12
CA GLY A 30 -21.46 45.75 -14.91
C GLY A 30 -21.19 45.85 -16.41
N ALA A 31 -20.86 47.05 -16.91
CA ALA A 31 -20.44 47.24 -18.30
C ALA A 31 -19.09 46.57 -18.59
N ALA A 32 -18.14 46.64 -17.64
CA ALA A 32 -16.84 46.01 -17.76
C ALA A 32 -16.96 44.47 -17.80
N GLU A 33 -17.79 43.89 -16.94
CA GLU A 33 -18.08 42.45 -16.94
C GLU A 33 -18.74 42.00 -18.26
N GLN A 34 -19.76 42.71 -18.74
CA GLN A 34 -20.38 42.41 -20.03
C GLN A 34 -19.38 42.46 -21.19
N ARG A 35 -18.43 43.42 -21.15
CA ARG A 35 -17.38 43.53 -22.16
C ARG A 35 -16.41 42.35 -22.10
N LEU A 36 -16.01 41.89 -20.90
CA LEU A 36 -15.19 40.68 -20.75
C LEU A 36 -15.89 39.45 -21.37
N LEU A 37 -17.18 39.26 -21.10
CA LEU A 37 -17.97 38.18 -21.68
C LEU A 37 -18.04 38.25 -23.21
N GLN A 38 -18.21 39.44 -23.78
CA GLN A 38 -18.18 39.64 -25.24
C GLN A 38 -16.81 39.30 -25.87
N LEU A 39 -15.73 39.49 -25.11
CA LEU A 39 -14.37 39.12 -25.51
C LEU A 39 -14.07 37.63 -25.27
N GLY A 40 -15.04 36.85 -24.82
CA GLY A 40 -14.90 35.42 -24.55
C GLY A 40 -14.25 35.08 -23.21
N ILE A 41 -14.09 36.06 -22.32
CA ILE A 41 -13.52 35.88 -20.98
C ILE A 41 -14.67 35.71 -19.99
N THR A 42 -14.98 34.46 -19.63
CA THR A 42 -16.16 34.09 -18.84
C THR A 42 -15.96 34.12 -17.33
N ASP A 43 -14.72 34.01 -16.87
CA ASP A 43 -14.35 33.91 -15.46
C ASP A 43 -12.89 34.36 -15.23
N ARG A 44 -12.46 34.43 -13.96
CA ARG A 44 -11.09 34.88 -13.66
C ARG A 44 -10.01 33.87 -14.04
N GLY A 45 -10.33 32.58 -14.12
CA GLY A 45 -9.41 31.56 -14.59
C GLY A 45 -9.07 31.75 -16.06
N GLU A 46 -10.08 31.99 -16.90
CA GLU A 46 -9.91 32.34 -18.31
C GLU A 46 -9.19 33.68 -18.45
N LEU A 47 -9.54 34.69 -17.64
CA LEU A 47 -8.81 35.97 -17.61
C LEU A 47 -7.32 35.77 -17.34
N ALA A 48 -6.97 34.94 -16.34
CA ALA A 48 -5.59 34.66 -15.97
C ALA A 48 -4.81 34.00 -17.12
N GLU A 49 -5.45 33.05 -17.81
CA GLU A 49 -4.89 32.41 -19.01
C GLU A 49 -4.66 33.44 -20.13
N GLN A 50 -5.66 34.26 -20.44
CA GLN A 50 -5.56 35.28 -21.48
C GLN A 50 -4.48 36.33 -21.16
N LEU A 51 -4.41 36.81 -19.91
CA LEU A 51 -3.35 37.74 -19.48
C LEU A 51 -1.96 37.11 -19.57
N PHE A 52 -1.82 35.82 -19.22
CA PHE A 52 -0.55 35.09 -19.32
C PHE A 52 -0.09 34.95 -20.78
N HIS A 53 -0.97 34.54 -21.69
CA HIS A 53 -0.65 34.48 -23.13
C HIS A 53 -0.46 35.85 -23.76
N GLY A 54 -1.22 36.85 -23.31
CA GLY A 54 -1.09 38.24 -23.78
C GLY A 54 0.28 38.81 -23.44
N LEU A 55 0.70 38.70 -22.18
CA LEU A 55 2.04 39.10 -21.74
C LEU A 55 3.15 38.19 -22.26
N GLY A 56 2.82 36.97 -22.71
CA GLY A 56 3.72 36.00 -23.36
C GLY A 56 3.79 36.09 -24.89
N ALA A 57 2.93 36.88 -25.53
CA ALA A 57 2.75 36.89 -26.99
C ALA A 57 4.06 37.11 -27.76
N PRO A 58 4.38 36.39 -28.83
CA PRO A 58 5.65 36.57 -29.56
C PRO A 58 5.76 37.98 -30.17
N ALA A 59 6.99 38.41 -30.48
CA ALA A 59 7.23 39.70 -31.14
C ALA A 59 6.39 39.83 -32.44
N GLY A 60 5.85 41.03 -32.69
CA GLY A 60 4.91 41.23 -33.79
C GLY A 60 3.46 40.82 -33.47
N ARG A 61 3.09 40.67 -32.19
CA ARG A 61 1.70 40.43 -31.77
C ARG A 61 1.20 41.55 -30.86
N ALA A 62 1.37 42.80 -31.32
CA ALA A 62 0.89 43.99 -30.61
C ALA A 62 -0.60 43.91 -30.24
N ASP A 63 -1.41 43.26 -31.08
CA ASP A 63 -2.84 43.00 -30.84
C ASP A 63 -3.10 42.30 -29.50
N ARG A 64 -2.28 41.31 -29.14
CA ARG A 64 -2.41 40.57 -27.88
C ARG A 64 -1.96 41.40 -26.66
N LEU A 65 -0.95 42.26 -26.83
CA LEU A 65 -0.48 43.17 -25.79
C LEU A 65 -1.51 44.26 -25.49
N LEU A 66 -2.13 44.83 -26.53
CA LEU A 66 -3.23 45.79 -26.38
C LEU A 66 -4.46 45.13 -25.75
N GLY A 67 -4.82 43.92 -26.21
CA GLY A 67 -5.89 43.14 -25.58
C GLY A 67 -5.65 42.91 -24.09
N ALA A 68 -4.43 42.52 -23.69
CA ALA A 68 -4.09 42.33 -22.28
C ALA A 68 -4.16 43.63 -21.45
N LEU A 69 -3.84 44.79 -22.03
CA LEU A 69 -4.06 46.09 -21.37
C LEU A 69 -5.55 46.38 -21.17
N GLU A 70 -6.40 46.06 -22.14
CA GLU A 70 -7.86 46.18 -22.03
C GLU A 70 -8.41 45.20 -20.97
N TRP A 71 -8.00 43.93 -21.01
CA TRP A 71 -8.47 42.91 -20.07
C TRP A 71 -8.09 43.24 -18.62
N ALA A 72 -6.87 43.73 -18.37
CA ALA A 72 -6.47 44.16 -17.03
C ALA A 72 -7.31 45.35 -16.52
N ALA A 73 -7.77 46.23 -17.43
CA ALA A 73 -8.56 47.41 -17.11
C ALA A 73 -10.00 47.00 -16.79
N LEU A 74 -10.59 46.19 -17.66
CA LEU A 74 -11.92 45.62 -17.47
C LEU A 74 -11.99 44.80 -16.18
N ALA A 75 -11.00 43.94 -15.92
CA ALA A 75 -10.98 43.12 -14.72
C ALA A 75 -10.89 43.95 -13.44
N GLY A 76 -10.13 45.05 -13.46
CA GLY A 76 -10.06 45.98 -12.32
C GLY A 76 -11.36 46.76 -12.13
N ALA A 77 -12.01 47.18 -13.22
CA ALA A 77 -13.30 47.89 -13.19
C ALA A 77 -14.45 46.97 -12.74
N ALA A 78 -14.46 45.70 -13.19
CA ALA A 78 -15.43 44.68 -12.79
C ALA A 78 -15.20 44.14 -11.38
N GLY A 79 -14.10 44.52 -10.72
CA GLY A 79 -13.73 44.03 -9.38
C GLY A 79 -13.24 42.57 -9.37
N TRP A 80 -12.88 42.02 -10.53
CA TRP A 80 -12.28 40.68 -10.64
C TRP A 80 -10.82 40.70 -10.20
N LEU A 81 -10.12 41.81 -10.43
CA LEU A 81 -8.79 42.10 -9.87
C LEU A 81 -8.90 43.31 -8.95
N GLU A 82 -8.12 43.33 -7.87
CA GLU A 82 -7.95 44.56 -7.10
C GLU A 82 -7.23 45.62 -7.96
N ALA A 83 -7.51 46.91 -7.70
CA ALA A 83 -6.94 48.01 -8.49
C ALA A 83 -5.40 47.96 -8.57
N ASP A 84 -4.74 47.56 -7.48
CA ASP A 84 -3.29 47.37 -7.45
C ASP A 84 -2.83 46.18 -8.30
N GLN A 85 -3.57 45.08 -8.32
CA GLN A 85 -3.26 43.91 -9.16
C GLN A 85 -3.38 44.26 -10.65
N SER A 86 -4.47 44.92 -11.04
CA SER A 86 -4.65 45.44 -12.41
C SER A 86 -3.51 46.38 -12.81
N ARG A 87 -3.10 47.27 -11.90
CA ARG A 87 -1.96 48.17 -12.14
C ARG A 87 -0.63 47.43 -12.28
N VAL A 88 -0.41 46.34 -11.53
CA VAL A 88 0.79 45.50 -11.66
C VAL A 88 0.83 44.84 -13.05
N TRP A 89 -0.28 44.30 -13.53
CA TRP A 89 -0.38 43.77 -14.91
C TRP A 89 -0.09 44.85 -15.95
N ALA A 90 -0.72 46.01 -15.84
CA ALA A 90 -0.47 47.13 -16.73
C ALA A 90 1.00 47.58 -16.70
N HIS A 91 1.66 47.57 -15.53
CA HIS A 91 3.07 47.92 -15.42
C HIS A 91 3.99 46.92 -16.15
N HIS A 92 3.75 45.61 -16.02
CA HIS A 92 4.50 44.59 -16.77
C HIS A 92 4.27 44.71 -18.29
N LEU A 93 3.02 44.86 -18.71
CA LEU A 93 2.66 45.03 -20.12
C LEU A 93 3.28 46.29 -20.72
N THR A 94 3.22 47.40 -20.01
CA THR A 94 3.79 48.68 -20.46
C THR A 94 5.30 48.58 -20.60
N ARG A 95 6.00 48.01 -19.60
CA ARG A 95 7.46 47.78 -19.69
C ARG A 95 7.82 46.88 -20.87
N ARG A 96 7.01 45.86 -21.13
CA ARG A 96 7.19 44.99 -22.28
C ARG A 96 7.03 45.76 -23.59
N ILE A 97 5.96 46.54 -23.74
CA ILE A 97 5.72 47.38 -24.92
C ILE A 97 6.87 48.36 -25.15
N THR A 98 7.34 49.06 -24.10
CA THR A 98 8.48 49.99 -24.24
C THR A 98 9.82 49.30 -24.48
N SER A 99 9.93 47.99 -24.22
CA SER A 99 11.14 47.21 -24.52
C SER A 99 11.12 46.65 -25.95
N ASP A 100 9.94 46.28 -26.44
CA ASP A 100 9.78 45.64 -27.77
C ASP A 100 9.67 46.69 -28.90
N TYR A 101 9.25 47.92 -28.58
CA TYR A 101 9.05 49.02 -29.54
C TYR A 101 9.88 50.25 -29.14
N SER A 102 10.43 50.95 -30.14
CA SER A 102 11.30 52.11 -29.90
C SER A 102 10.54 53.42 -29.70
N ASP A 103 9.30 53.52 -30.18
CA ASP A 103 8.45 54.70 -30.09
C ASP A 103 6.97 54.36 -30.33
N LEU A 104 6.09 55.34 -30.12
CA LEU A 104 4.65 55.19 -30.34
C LEU A 104 4.31 54.83 -31.80
N ARG A 105 5.08 55.31 -32.78
CA ARG A 105 4.80 55.04 -34.20
C ARG A 105 5.04 53.58 -34.54
N ALA A 106 6.12 52.99 -34.03
CA ALA A 106 6.43 51.57 -34.17
C ALA A 106 5.34 50.69 -33.53
N TRP A 107 4.89 51.05 -32.32
CA TRP A 107 3.77 50.40 -31.63
C TRP A 107 2.47 50.44 -32.46
N LEU A 108 2.04 51.63 -32.88
CA LEU A 108 0.81 51.81 -33.66
C LEU A 108 0.89 51.14 -35.04
N ALA A 109 2.07 51.17 -35.69
CA ALA A 109 2.28 50.49 -36.97
C ALA A 109 2.10 48.98 -36.85
N ASP A 110 2.62 48.39 -35.77
CA ASP A 110 2.50 46.96 -35.54
C ASP A 110 1.08 46.55 -35.16
N LEU A 111 0.37 47.37 -34.37
CA LEU A 111 -1.06 47.17 -34.10
C LEU A 111 -1.90 47.18 -35.36
N ARG A 112 -1.70 48.16 -36.25
CA ARG A 112 -2.39 48.25 -37.54
C ARG A 112 -2.14 47.01 -38.39
N ARG A 113 -0.88 46.53 -38.42
CA ARG A 113 -0.50 45.31 -39.14
C ARG A 113 -1.18 44.07 -38.54
N ALA A 114 -1.12 43.92 -37.22
CA ALA A 114 -1.64 42.74 -36.52
C ALA A 114 -3.17 42.64 -36.58
N LEU A 115 -3.88 43.76 -36.40
CA LEU A 115 -5.35 43.82 -36.50
C LEU A 115 -5.81 43.75 -37.96
N GLY A 116 -5.10 44.38 -38.90
CA GLY A 116 -5.43 44.29 -40.33
C GLY A 116 -5.28 42.89 -40.94
N ALA A 117 -4.37 42.08 -40.41
CA ALA A 117 -4.22 40.68 -40.82
C ALA A 117 -5.42 39.79 -40.43
N ARG A 118 -6.29 40.22 -39.50
CA ARG A 118 -7.50 39.49 -39.09
C ARG A 118 -8.72 39.75 -39.98
N GLY A 119 -8.57 40.61 -41.01
CA GLY A 119 -9.65 41.05 -41.88
C GLY A 119 -10.41 42.21 -41.26
N TRP A 120 -10.33 43.38 -41.87
CA TRP A 120 -11.19 44.53 -41.55
C TRP A 120 -12.62 44.22 -41.99
N GLU A 121 -13.55 43.98 -41.07
CA GLU A 121 -14.97 43.82 -41.38
C GLU A 121 -15.82 44.83 -40.57
N VAL A 122 -16.27 45.86 -41.30
CA VAL A 122 -17.42 46.77 -41.03
C VAL A 122 -17.26 47.76 -39.86
N GLY A 123 -16.99 49.03 -40.19
CA GLY A 123 -17.37 50.25 -39.44
C GLY A 123 -16.68 50.51 -38.09
N ALA A 124 -16.20 49.49 -37.38
CA ALA A 124 -15.35 49.62 -36.20
C ALA A 124 -13.89 49.95 -36.57
N ASP A 125 -13.47 49.61 -37.79
CA ASP A 125 -12.12 49.80 -38.30
C ASP A 125 -11.76 51.29 -38.48
N ASP A 126 -12.72 52.13 -38.91
CA ASP A 126 -12.51 53.57 -39.09
C ASP A 126 -12.20 54.25 -37.74
N ARG A 127 -12.88 53.84 -36.67
CA ARG A 127 -12.64 54.38 -35.31
C ARG A 127 -11.26 54.03 -34.77
N PHE A 128 -10.78 52.81 -35.04
CA PHE A 128 -9.43 52.40 -34.64
C PHE A 128 -8.35 53.21 -35.38
N ILE A 129 -8.53 53.43 -36.69
CA ILE A 129 -7.61 54.25 -37.49
C ILE A 129 -7.62 55.71 -37.01
N ASP A 130 -8.80 56.27 -36.73
CA ASP A 130 -8.97 57.60 -36.16
C ASP A 130 -8.30 57.72 -34.78
N ALA A 131 -8.46 56.71 -33.91
CA ALA A 131 -7.81 56.65 -32.61
C ALA A 131 -6.27 56.61 -32.74
N CYS A 132 -5.75 55.82 -33.69
CA CYS A 132 -4.31 55.80 -33.96
C CYS A 132 -3.80 57.17 -34.44
N GLN A 133 -4.56 57.87 -35.30
CA GLN A 133 -4.20 59.19 -35.79
C GLN A 133 -4.27 60.24 -34.67
N ALA A 134 -5.29 60.15 -33.80
CA ALA A 134 -5.44 61.01 -32.64
C ALA A 134 -4.26 60.85 -31.66
N LEU A 135 -3.86 59.62 -31.33
CA LEU A 135 -2.69 59.36 -30.48
C LEU A 135 -1.39 59.84 -31.13
N ALA A 136 -1.22 59.67 -32.45
CA ALA A 136 -0.04 60.16 -33.17
C ALA A 136 0.05 61.70 -33.21
N ASN A 137 -1.10 62.39 -33.28
CA ASN A 137 -1.17 63.85 -33.22
C ASN A 137 -0.81 64.33 -31.80
N LEU A 138 -1.40 63.73 -30.75
CA LEU A 138 -1.08 64.03 -29.35
C LEU A 138 0.43 63.89 -29.07
N GLU A 139 1.05 62.81 -29.55
CA GLU A 139 2.50 62.61 -29.46
C GLU A 139 3.30 63.71 -30.17
N THR A 140 2.85 64.15 -31.35
CA THR A 140 3.53 65.18 -32.14
C THR A 140 3.39 66.57 -31.52
N ASP A 141 2.23 66.86 -30.92
CA ASP A 141 1.91 68.14 -30.28
C ASP A 141 2.44 68.22 -28.84
N GLY A 142 2.98 67.13 -28.29
CA GLY A 142 3.48 67.04 -26.92
C GLY A 142 2.38 67.07 -25.87
N GLU A 143 1.16 66.68 -26.23
CA GLU A 143 -0.03 66.68 -25.38
C GLU A 143 -0.30 65.27 -24.81
N GLY A 144 -0.71 65.19 -23.54
CA GLY A 144 -0.89 63.90 -22.85
C GLY A 144 0.42 63.29 -22.33
N VAL A 145 0.50 61.96 -22.23
CA VAL A 145 1.73 61.23 -21.86
C VAL A 145 2.44 60.74 -23.11
N THR A 146 3.38 61.54 -23.61
CA THR A 146 4.24 61.15 -24.74
C THR A 146 5.09 59.92 -24.42
N TRP A 147 5.59 59.23 -25.45
CA TRP A 147 6.48 58.06 -25.29
C TRP A 147 7.71 58.39 -24.43
N GLU A 148 8.38 59.52 -24.68
CA GLU A 148 9.53 59.98 -23.89
C GLU A 148 9.16 60.22 -22.41
N ALA A 149 7.99 60.80 -22.15
CA ALA A 149 7.49 61.01 -20.79
C ALA A 149 7.21 59.69 -20.07
N LEU A 150 6.67 58.69 -20.79
CA LEU A 150 6.44 57.35 -20.26
C LEU A 150 7.75 56.65 -19.92
N GLU A 151 8.72 56.63 -20.83
CA GLU A 151 10.04 56.00 -20.58
C GLU A 151 10.74 56.64 -19.37
N ASN A 152 10.73 57.97 -19.29
CA ASN A 152 11.27 58.71 -18.15
C ASN A 152 10.53 58.39 -16.83
N ALA A 153 9.23 58.12 -16.89
CA ALA A 153 8.45 57.70 -15.73
C ALA A 153 8.78 56.26 -15.32
N LEU A 154 8.81 55.31 -16.27
CA LEU A 154 9.14 53.91 -16.02
C LEU A 154 10.55 53.73 -15.47
N ALA A 155 11.52 54.53 -15.94
CA ALA A 155 12.90 54.53 -15.44
C ALA A 155 13.01 54.97 -13.96
N LYS A 156 12.06 55.79 -13.48
CA LYS A 156 11.97 56.22 -12.07
C LYS A 156 11.13 55.27 -11.21
N LEU A 157 10.27 54.47 -11.83
CA LEU A 157 9.46 53.49 -11.12
C LEU A 157 10.29 52.27 -10.71
N PRO A 158 10.04 51.69 -9.52
CA PRO A 158 10.66 50.43 -9.14
C PRO A 158 10.25 49.31 -10.11
N ALA A 159 10.97 48.19 -10.08
CA ALA A 159 10.54 47.00 -10.80
C ALA A 159 9.08 46.64 -10.42
N PRO A 160 8.26 46.20 -11.39
CA PRO A 160 6.88 45.84 -11.10
C PRO A 160 6.84 44.72 -10.07
N ALA A 161 5.81 44.75 -9.20
CA ALA A 161 5.58 43.69 -8.23
C ALA A 161 5.31 42.34 -8.93
N SER A 162 5.31 41.25 -8.15
CA SER A 162 4.98 39.93 -8.69
C SER A 162 3.54 39.90 -9.21
N LEU A 163 3.34 39.28 -10.38
CA LEU A 163 2.02 39.02 -10.98
C LEU A 163 1.25 37.93 -10.23
N TRP A 164 1.97 37.04 -9.57
CA TRP A 164 1.42 35.85 -8.93
C TRP A 164 1.34 36.05 -7.42
N PRO A 165 0.36 35.47 -6.72
CA PRO A 165 0.28 35.49 -5.26
C PRO A 165 1.61 35.12 -4.59
N GLN A 166 2.03 35.91 -3.59
CA GLN A 166 3.33 35.75 -2.90
C GLN A 166 3.21 35.21 -1.47
N GLN A 167 1.98 35.00 -0.99
CA GLN A 167 1.73 34.43 0.34
C GLN A 167 2.29 33.00 0.39
N PRO A 168 2.84 32.53 1.53
CA PRO A 168 3.44 31.20 1.63
C PRO A 168 2.49 30.07 1.22
N GLN A 169 1.26 30.08 1.74
CA GLN A 169 0.20 29.10 1.43
C GLN A 169 -0.15 29.13 -0.06
N ALA A 170 -0.04 30.29 -0.69
CA ALA A 170 -0.38 30.45 -2.10
C ALA A 170 0.70 29.92 -3.07
N GLN A 171 1.89 29.53 -2.59
CA GLN A 171 2.99 29.14 -3.47
C GLN A 171 2.78 27.76 -4.12
N SER A 172 2.13 26.81 -3.43
CA SER A 172 1.83 25.46 -3.96
C SER A 172 0.96 25.52 -5.22
N TRP A 173 0.06 26.50 -5.31
CA TRP A 173 -0.83 26.75 -6.45
C TRP A 173 -0.13 27.08 -7.76
N ARG A 174 1.19 27.34 -7.75
CA ARG A 174 1.99 27.42 -8.99
C ARG A 174 1.93 26.12 -9.79
N LEU A 175 1.68 24.98 -9.15
CA LEU A 175 1.44 23.69 -9.81
C LEU A 175 0.20 23.73 -10.72
N CYS A 176 -0.85 24.46 -10.30
CA CYS A 176 -2.10 24.58 -11.06
C CYS A 176 -1.91 25.31 -12.39
N ALA A 177 -0.83 26.09 -12.55
CA ALA A 177 -0.57 26.87 -13.75
C ALA A 177 -0.44 26.03 -15.04
N LEU A 178 -0.23 24.71 -14.93
CA LEU A 178 -0.33 23.81 -16.09
C LEU A 178 -1.74 23.82 -16.70
N PHE A 179 -2.76 23.95 -15.87
CA PHE A 179 -4.17 23.93 -16.25
C PHE A 179 -4.75 25.34 -16.31
N ARG A 180 -4.56 26.12 -15.23
CA ARG A 180 -5.10 27.47 -15.02
C ARG A 180 -4.16 28.27 -14.10
N PRO A 181 -3.50 29.33 -14.59
CA PRO A 181 -2.71 30.22 -13.74
C PRO A 181 -3.60 30.92 -12.69
N ILE A 182 -3.08 31.11 -11.48
CA ILE A 182 -3.83 31.73 -10.37
C ILE A 182 -3.29 33.15 -10.13
N THR A 183 -4.13 34.14 -10.39
CA THR A 183 -3.81 35.57 -10.26
C THR A 183 -4.32 36.18 -8.96
N VAL A 184 -5.40 35.63 -8.39
CA VAL A 184 -6.03 36.06 -7.14
C VAL A 184 -6.09 34.89 -6.17
N TYR A 185 -5.81 35.15 -4.90
CA TYR A 185 -5.90 34.20 -3.80
C TYR A 185 -6.48 34.93 -2.57
N PRO A 186 -7.41 34.32 -1.80
CA PRO A 186 -7.89 32.93 -1.88
C PRO A 186 -8.85 32.67 -3.06
N ALA A 187 -9.17 31.39 -3.29
CA ALA A 187 -10.11 30.96 -4.31
C ALA A 187 -11.53 31.48 -4.04
N SER A 188 -12.30 31.63 -5.11
CA SER A 188 -13.68 32.08 -5.08
C SER A 188 -14.46 31.49 -6.24
N HIS A 189 -15.79 31.51 -6.15
CA HIS A 189 -16.67 31.03 -7.22
C HIS A 189 -16.42 31.72 -8.57
N THR A 190 -16.02 33.00 -8.58
CA THR A 190 -15.70 33.72 -9.81
C THR A 190 -14.42 33.27 -10.50
N ASP A 191 -13.55 32.52 -9.81
CA ASP A 191 -12.34 31.95 -10.43
C ASP A 191 -12.67 30.76 -11.32
N TRP A 192 -13.75 30.03 -11.01
CA TRP A 192 -14.25 28.93 -11.84
C TRP A 192 -15.73 28.61 -11.54
N PRO A 193 -16.68 29.36 -12.13
CA PRO A 193 -18.12 29.19 -11.86
C PRO A 193 -18.65 27.78 -12.19
N ASP A 194 -18.14 27.18 -13.27
CA ASP A 194 -18.57 25.86 -13.74
C ASP A 194 -17.82 24.69 -13.08
N ALA A 195 -17.07 24.92 -11.99
CA ALA A 195 -16.27 23.89 -11.33
C ALA A 195 -17.10 22.65 -10.94
N THR A 196 -18.31 22.83 -10.40
CA THR A 196 -19.20 21.70 -10.03
C THR A 196 -19.63 20.89 -11.26
N ALA A 197 -19.99 21.55 -12.36
CA ALA A 197 -20.39 20.87 -13.59
C ALA A 197 -19.22 20.10 -14.21
N TRP A 198 -18.00 20.67 -14.15
CA TRP A 198 -16.79 19.99 -14.59
C TRP A 198 -16.45 18.79 -13.72
N LEU A 199 -16.53 18.91 -12.39
CA LEU A 199 -16.31 17.79 -11.46
C LEU A 199 -17.27 16.63 -11.75
N ALA A 200 -18.56 16.93 -11.97
CA ALA A 200 -19.55 15.92 -12.31
C ALA A 200 -19.31 15.27 -13.68
N HIS A 201 -18.91 16.05 -14.70
CA HIS A 201 -18.78 15.53 -16.06
C HIS A 201 -17.44 14.82 -16.33
N VAL A 202 -16.35 15.31 -15.75
CA VAL A 202 -14.99 14.83 -16.04
C VAL A 202 -14.52 13.80 -15.01
N TRP A 203 -14.95 13.94 -13.75
CA TRP A 203 -14.50 13.09 -12.65
C TRP A 203 -15.60 12.23 -12.04
N ASP A 204 -16.87 12.41 -12.46
CA ASP A 204 -18.04 11.78 -11.83
C ASP A 204 -18.14 12.08 -10.31
N VAL A 205 -17.71 13.29 -9.92
CA VAL A 205 -17.70 13.73 -8.52
C VAL A 205 -18.86 14.68 -8.27
N HIS A 206 -19.75 14.29 -7.36
CA HIS A 206 -20.99 15.04 -7.08
C HIS A 206 -21.04 15.68 -5.69
N ASP A 207 -20.07 15.39 -4.83
CA ASP A 207 -19.99 15.94 -3.48
C ASP A 207 -18.54 16.06 -2.96
N ARG A 208 -18.43 16.64 -1.75
CA ARG A 208 -17.16 16.88 -1.05
C ARG A 208 -16.39 15.60 -0.74
N ASP A 209 -17.07 14.54 -0.31
CA ASP A 209 -16.40 13.35 0.19
C ASP A 209 -15.87 12.50 -0.97
N ALA A 210 -16.61 12.41 -2.07
CA ALA A 210 -16.13 11.86 -3.33
C ALA A 210 -14.91 12.65 -3.86
N LEU A 211 -14.95 13.99 -3.79
CA LEU A 211 -13.82 14.84 -4.19
C LEU A 211 -12.57 14.53 -3.36
N LEU A 212 -12.71 14.53 -2.03
CA LEU A 212 -11.63 14.21 -1.12
C LEU A 212 -11.10 12.79 -1.33
N GLY A 213 -11.98 11.82 -1.59
CA GLY A 213 -11.60 10.43 -1.88
C GLY A 213 -10.70 10.35 -3.11
N GLY A 214 -11.09 11.00 -4.20
CA GLY A 214 -10.28 11.09 -5.42
C GLY A 214 -8.90 11.72 -5.17
N MET A 215 -8.84 12.82 -4.41
CA MET A 215 -7.55 13.48 -4.11
C MET A 215 -6.65 12.65 -3.19
N LEU A 216 -7.21 12.00 -2.17
CA LEU A 216 -6.44 11.10 -1.30
C LEU A 216 -5.92 9.88 -2.07
N TRP A 217 -6.70 9.34 -2.99
CA TRP A 217 -6.26 8.28 -3.88
C TRP A 217 -5.15 8.73 -4.82
N LEU A 218 -5.29 9.87 -5.51
CA LEU A 218 -4.23 10.44 -6.37
C LEU A 218 -2.93 10.70 -5.58
N GLY A 219 -3.03 11.16 -4.34
CA GLY A 219 -1.87 11.34 -3.46
C GLY A 219 -1.25 10.02 -3.05
N ALA A 220 -2.06 9.00 -2.74
CA ALA A 220 -1.63 7.72 -2.17
C ALA A 220 -1.09 6.72 -3.18
N GLN A 221 -1.81 6.51 -4.29
CA GLN A 221 -1.59 5.46 -5.30
C GLN A 221 -1.79 6.00 -6.71
N GLY A 222 -2.98 6.53 -7.00
CA GLY A 222 -3.34 7.00 -8.33
C GLY A 222 -3.25 5.92 -9.41
N GLU A 223 -3.35 6.34 -10.67
CA GLU A 223 -3.15 5.45 -11.82
C GLU A 223 -1.70 4.94 -11.91
N ARG A 224 -0.75 5.76 -11.40
CA ARG A 224 0.69 5.48 -11.53
C ARG A 224 1.10 4.15 -10.90
N GLN A 225 0.42 3.68 -9.84
CA GLN A 225 0.79 2.44 -9.16
C GLN A 225 0.74 1.26 -10.14
N ARG A 226 -0.40 1.08 -10.79
CA ARG A 226 -0.61 -0.01 -11.75
C ARG A 226 0.39 0.06 -12.89
N TRP A 227 0.59 1.26 -13.44
CA TRP A 227 1.57 1.47 -14.51
C TRP A 227 3.00 1.15 -14.08
N ASP A 228 3.42 1.51 -12.86
CA ASP A 228 4.75 1.21 -12.33
C ASP A 228 4.97 -0.29 -12.12
N ILE A 229 3.96 -1.00 -11.61
CA ILE A 229 4.02 -2.46 -11.42
C ILE A 229 4.15 -3.15 -12.78
N GLU A 230 3.22 -2.89 -13.70
CA GLU A 230 3.22 -3.51 -15.02
C GLU A 230 4.46 -3.14 -15.84
N ALA A 231 4.99 -1.91 -15.69
CA ALA A 231 6.26 -1.51 -16.28
C ALA A 231 7.43 -2.38 -15.82
N ARG A 232 7.52 -2.69 -14.51
CA ARG A 232 8.57 -3.55 -13.95
C ARG A 232 8.45 -4.98 -14.48
N GLU A 233 7.22 -5.50 -14.57
CA GLU A 233 6.97 -6.82 -15.15
C GLU A 233 7.42 -6.88 -16.61
N LEU A 234 7.02 -5.89 -17.43
CA LEU A 234 7.41 -5.82 -18.83
C LEU A 234 8.92 -5.75 -19.03
N LEU A 235 9.66 -5.06 -18.14
CA LEU A 235 11.12 -5.02 -18.20
C LEU A 235 11.75 -6.41 -18.04
N SER A 236 11.11 -7.33 -17.32
CA SER A 236 11.58 -8.71 -17.15
C SER A 236 11.20 -9.64 -18.31
N MET A 237 10.17 -9.28 -19.08
CA MET A 237 9.66 -10.07 -20.19
C MET A 237 10.47 -9.90 -21.48
N ASP A 238 10.52 -10.96 -22.30
CA ASP A 238 10.99 -10.89 -23.68
C ASP A 238 9.95 -10.28 -24.64
N ASN A 239 10.34 -10.05 -25.90
CA ASN A 239 9.46 -9.44 -26.88
C ASN A 239 8.18 -10.24 -27.17
N ALA A 240 8.24 -11.58 -27.13
CA ALA A 240 7.08 -12.41 -27.41
C ALA A 240 6.09 -12.35 -26.23
N GLN A 241 6.60 -12.43 -25.00
CA GLN A 241 5.84 -12.27 -23.77
C GLN A 241 5.17 -10.90 -23.69
N ARG A 242 5.88 -9.81 -24.01
CA ARG A 242 5.29 -8.45 -24.04
C ARG A 242 4.16 -8.32 -25.05
N MET A 243 4.29 -8.95 -26.22
CA MET A 243 3.24 -8.94 -27.24
C MET A 243 2.03 -9.80 -26.88
N GLU A 244 2.22 -10.85 -26.07
CA GLU A 244 1.12 -11.63 -25.50
C GLU A 244 0.41 -10.84 -24.40
N TRP A 245 1.15 -10.30 -23.44
CA TRP A 245 0.62 -9.42 -22.39
C TRP A 245 -0.19 -8.27 -22.99
N GLN A 246 0.33 -7.58 -24.01
CA GLN A 246 -0.41 -6.49 -24.63
C GLN A 246 -1.73 -6.98 -25.25
N ARG A 247 -1.73 -8.18 -25.86
CA ARG A 247 -2.96 -8.75 -26.45
C ARG A 247 -3.97 -9.15 -25.37
N SER A 248 -3.53 -9.62 -24.21
CA SER A 248 -4.43 -10.04 -23.14
C SER A 248 -5.06 -8.86 -22.37
N VAL A 249 -4.40 -7.70 -22.31
CA VAL A 249 -4.88 -6.57 -21.47
C VAL A 249 -5.46 -5.41 -22.30
N VAL A 250 -5.18 -5.31 -23.61
CA VAL A 250 -5.58 -4.12 -24.41
C VAL A 250 -7.09 -3.86 -24.49
N GLU A 251 -7.93 -4.90 -24.42
CA GLU A 251 -9.40 -4.72 -24.46
C GLU A 251 -9.90 -4.02 -23.19
N GLU A 252 -9.25 -4.26 -22.06
CA GLU A 252 -9.62 -3.72 -20.74
C GLU A 252 -8.81 -2.46 -20.39
N SER A 253 -7.72 -2.18 -21.09
CA SER A 253 -6.76 -1.15 -20.71
C SER A 253 -6.09 -0.50 -21.93
N PRO A 254 -6.58 0.67 -22.40
CA PRO A 254 -6.09 1.32 -23.62
C PRO A 254 -4.64 1.84 -23.51
N TYR A 255 -4.08 1.91 -22.31
CA TYR A 255 -2.70 2.35 -22.08
C TYR A 255 -1.66 1.29 -22.49
N ALA A 256 -2.02 0.00 -22.57
CA ALA A 256 -1.08 -1.11 -22.73
C ALA A 256 -0.13 -0.98 -23.95
N PRO A 257 -0.60 -0.59 -25.16
CA PRO A 257 0.28 -0.37 -26.31
C PRO A 257 1.29 0.77 -26.10
N VAL A 258 0.89 1.82 -25.37
CA VAL A 258 1.75 2.97 -25.07
C VAL A 258 2.82 2.57 -24.06
N LEU A 259 2.44 1.85 -23.00
CA LEU A 259 3.36 1.37 -21.98
C LEU A 259 4.42 0.45 -22.58
N ASN A 260 4.01 -0.55 -23.37
CA ASN A 260 4.93 -1.45 -24.06
C ASN A 260 5.87 -0.67 -25.01
N LYS A 261 5.37 0.35 -25.70
CA LYS A 261 6.21 1.21 -26.55
C LYS A 261 7.25 1.98 -25.73
N PHE A 262 6.89 2.54 -24.58
CA PHE A 262 7.83 3.25 -23.70
C PHE A 262 8.93 2.32 -23.19
N VAL A 263 8.57 1.12 -22.73
CA VAL A 263 9.52 0.09 -22.29
C VAL A 263 10.47 -0.30 -23.43
N ASN A 264 9.95 -0.58 -24.62
CA ASN A 264 10.77 -1.00 -25.76
C ASN A 264 11.72 0.09 -26.28
N GLN A 265 11.36 1.37 -26.10
CA GLN A 265 12.18 2.50 -26.51
C GLN A 265 13.18 2.95 -25.43
N GLY A 266 13.17 2.32 -24.25
CA GLY A 266 14.06 2.68 -23.14
C GLY A 266 13.76 4.06 -22.58
N GLU A 267 12.49 4.48 -22.61
CA GLU A 267 12.07 5.77 -22.09
C GLU A 267 12.13 5.82 -20.57
N PRO A 268 12.30 7.01 -19.97
CA PRO A 268 12.09 7.17 -18.53
C PRO A 268 10.66 6.74 -18.15
N LEU A 269 10.56 5.69 -17.34
CA LEU A 269 9.31 5.14 -16.83
C LEU A 269 8.88 5.93 -15.59
N GLU A 270 8.41 7.16 -15.85
CA GLU A 270 8.09 8.14 -14.81
C GLU A 270 6.91 9.00 -15.25
N TRP A 271 5.84 8.99 -14.45
CA TRP A 271 4.55 9.60 -14.75
C TRP A 271 3.80 10.11 -13.51
N ALA A 272 4.39 10.11 -12.31
CA ALA A 272 3.67 10.47 -11.07
C ALA A 272 3.08 11.90 -11.08
N ALA A 273 3.70 12.83 -11.81
CA ALA A 273 3.20 14.18 -12.00
C ALA A 273 1.80 14.23 -12.65
N TRP A 274 1.39 13.19 -13.39
CA TRP A 274 0.03 13.06 -13.92
C TRP A 274 -1.03 13.05 -12.82
N ASP A 275 -0.77 12.36 -11.72
CA ASP A 275 -1.73 12.27 -10.60
C ASP A 275 -1.63 13.51 -9.70
N TRP A 276 -0.41 13.90 -9.33
CA TRP A 276 -0.23 14.97 -8.33
C TRP A 276 -0.60 16.35 -8.86
N LEU A 277 -0.48 16.61 -10.16
CA LEU A 277 -0.97 17.88 -10.73
C LEU A 277 -2.51 17.90 -10.80
N ARG A 278 -3.15 16.77 -11.15
CA ARG A 278 -4.62 16.64 -11.12
C ARG A 278 -5.18 16.79 -9.70
N LEU A 279 -4.47 16.30 -8.68
CA LEU A 279 -4.80 16.56 -7.27
C LEU A 279 -4.91 18.06 -6.99
N VAL A 280 -3.94 18.86 -7.46
CA VAL A 280 -3.98 20.33 -7.29
C VAL A 280 -5.15 20.95 -8.04
N GLU A 281 -5.44 20.52 -9.26
CA GLU A 281 -6.60 21.04 -10.01
C GLU A 281 -7.92 20.75 -9.29
N LEU A 282 -8.08 19.53 -8.75
CA LEU A 282 -9.23 19.13 -7.94
C LEU A 282 -9.36 19.95 -6.66
N ALA A 283 -8.25 20.20 -5.97
CA ALA A 283 -8.24 21.02 -4.76
C ALA A 283 -8.70 22.46 -5.05
N TRP A 284 -8.25 23.03 -6.18
CA TRP A 284 -8.69 24.37 -6.62
C TRP A 284 -10.19 24.37 -6.97
N ALA A 285 -10.65 23.38 -7.74
CA ALA A 285 -12.07 23.23 -8.08
C ALA A 285 -12.95 23.15 -6.82
N GLY A 286 -12.53 22.35 -5.84
CA GLY A 286 -13.20 22.19 -4.55
C GLY A 286 -13.30 23.47 -3.74
N ALA A 287 -12.25 24.30 -3.76
CA ALA A 287 -12.26 25.60 -3.11
C ALA A 287 -13.18 26.59 -3.85
N CYS A 288 -13.12 26.63 -5.19
CA CYS A 288 -13.98 27.51 -6.01
C CYS A 288 -15.47 27.22 -5.85
N CYS A 289 -15.87 25.94 -5.81
CA CYS A 289 -17.27 25.55 -5.63
C CYS A 289 -17.73 25.53 -4.15
N GLY A 290 -16.81 25.78 -3.20
CA GLY A 290 -17.11 25.84 -1.77
C GLY A 290 -17.30 24.48 -1.10
N TRP A 291 -16.92 23.38 -1.74
CA TRP A 291 -16.89 22.06 -1.10
C TRP A 291 -15.71 21.90 -0.13
N LEU A 292 -14.60 22.59 -0.40
CA LEU A 292 -13.47 22.69 0.51
C LEU A 292 -13.33 24.09 1.08
N SER A 293 -12.90 24.19 2.33
CA SER A 293 -12.33 25.45 2.82
C SER A 293 -11.00 25.74 2.14
N GLN A 294 -10.58 27.01 2.13
CA GLN A 294 -9.28 27.38 1.57
C GLN A 294 -8.12 26.67 2.28
N ASP A 295 -8.17 26.54 3.61
CA ASP A 295 -7.12 25.87 4.39
C ASP A 295 -7.00 24.39 4.01
N GLU A 296 -8.13 23.68 3.83
CA GLU A 296 -8.12 22.28 3.37
C GLU A 296 -7.54 22.14 1.95
N ALA A 297 -7.93 23.03 1.04
CA ALA A 297 -7.42 23.04 -0.32
C ALA A 297 -5.91 23.36 -0.36
N ASP A 298 -5.44 24.28 0.49
CA ASP A 298 -4.03 24.62 0.63
C ASP A 298 -3.21 23.45 1.19
N ASP A 299 -3.75 22.73 2.19
CA ASP A 299 -3.10 21.53 2.76
C ASP A 299 -2.96 20.42 1.70
N LEU A 300 -3.96 20.22 0.83
CA LEU A 300 -3.94 19.25 -0.27
C LEU A 300 -2.98 19.66 -1.40
N ALA A 301 -3.03 20.92 -1.84
CA ALA A 301 -2.09 21.45 -2.82
C ALA A 301 -0.65 21.42 -2.27
N GLY A 302 -0.50 21.69 -0.98
CA GLY A 302 0.76 21.55 -0.25
C GLY A 302 1.27 20.10 -0.24
N HIS A 303 0.37 19.12 -0.13
CA HIS A 303 0.76 17.72 -0.15
C HIS A 303 1.32 17.33 -1.51
N ALA A 304 0.61 17.69 -2.59
CA ALA A 304 1.10 17.49 -3.95
C ALA A 304 2.46 18.20 -4.20
N ALA A 305 2.64 19.42 -3.68
CA ALA A 305 3.92 20.11 -3.77
C ALA A 305 5.04 19.41 -3.00
N ASP A 306 4.76 18.83 -1.82
CA ASP A 306 5.74 18.03 -1.08
C ASP A 306 6.16 16.80 -1.90
N LEU A 307 5.21 16.06 -2.48
CA LEU A 307 5.46 14.89 -3.33
C LEU A 307 6.28 15.25 -4.58
N ILE A 308 5.86 16.29 -5.32
CA ILE A 308 6.58 16.80 -6.51
C ILE A 308 8.02 17.17 -6.13
N SER A 309 8.21 17.90 -5.02
CA SER A 309 9.53 18.36 -4.59
C SER A 309 10.49 17.22 -4.20
N ARG A 310 9.97 16.07 -3.78
CA ARG A 310 10.76 14.87 -3.43
C ARG A 310 11.17 14.06 -4.66
N ARG A 311 10.34 14.06 -5.70
CA ARG A 311 10.53 13.23 -6.90
C ARG A 311 11.24 13.96 -8.04
N TYR A 312 10.98 15.26 -8.22
CA TYR A 312 11.45 16.03 -9.37
C TYR A 312 12.36 17.19 -8.97
N HIS A 313 13.43 17.37 -9.73
CA HIS A 313 14.41 18.43 -9.52
C HIS A 313 14.06 19.73 -10.24
N ASP A 314 13.31 19.67 -11.35
CA ASP A 314 12.92 20.84 -12.14
C ASP A 314 11.56 20.66 -12.84
N TRP A 315 11.06 21.76 -13.41
CA TRP A 315 9.78 21.79 -14.12
C TRP A 315 9.76 21.03 -15.45
N TYR A 316 10.93 20.86 -16.09
CA TYR A 316 11.02 20.10 -17.33
C TYR A 316 10.77 18.61 -17.08
N ALA A 317 11.34 18.07 -16.00
CA ALA A 317 11.08 16.72 -15.53
C ALA A 317 9.60 16.52 -15.16
N VAL A 318 8.99 17.47 -14.44
CA VAL A 318 7.56 17.44 -14.09
C VAL A 318 6.69 17.40 -15.35
N LEU A 319 6.93 18.31 -16.31
CA LEU A 319 6.12 18.40 -17.52
C LEU A 319 6.23 17.14 -18.39
N ASN A 320 7.44 16.58 -18.55
CA ASN A 320 7.63 15.36 -19.30
C ASN A 320 6.97 14.15 -18.64
N ALA A 321 7.03 14.05 -17.31
CA ALA A 321 6.36 13.00 -16.55
C ALA A 321 4.83 13.11 -16.70
N TYR A 322 4.29 14.31 -16.55
CA TYR A 322 2.87 14.58 -16.80
C TYR A 322 2.45 14.18 -18.23
N GLY A 323 3.23 14.56 -19.25
CA GLY A 323 2.94 14.23 -20.64
C GLY A 323 2.98 12.71 -20.94
N ARG A 324 3.86 11.96 -20.26
CA ARG A 324 3.87 10.49 -20.34
C ARG A 324 2.66 9.88 -19.66
N GLY A 325 2.31 10.30 -18.45
CA GLY A 325 1.10 9.82 -17.77
C GLY A 325 -0.18 10.15 -18.54
N GLN A 326 -0.26 11.34 -19.15
CA GLN A 326 -1.36 11.68 -20.07
C GLN A 326 -1.39 10.75 -21.28
N SER A 327 -0.23 10.37 -21.81
CA SER A 327 -0.16 9.45 -22.95
C SER A 327 -0.66 8.06 -22.60
N LEU A 328 -0.36 7.58 -21.39
CA LEU A 328 -0.88 6.32 -20.85
C LEU A 328 -2.39 6.42 -20.67
N PHE A 329 -2.87 7.42 -19.92
CA PHE A 329 -4.30 7.63 -19.66
C PHE A 329 -5.14 7.70 -20.94
N ASP A 330 -4.69 8.44 -21.95
CA ASP A 330 -5.40 8.56 -23.22
C ASP A 330 -5.21 7.37 -24.17
N GLY A 331 -4.28 6.46 -23.89
CA GLY A 331 -3.87 5.39 -24.80
C GLY A 331 -3.18 5.87 -26.08
N ILE A 332 -2.63 7.10 -26.09
CA ILE A 332 -2.02 7.73 -27.26
C ILE A 332 -0.66 8.32 -26.88
N ASP A 333 0.42 7.88 -27.54
CA ASP A 333 1.76 8.48 -27.34
C ASP A 333 1.82 9.95 -27.81
N ARG A 334 1.90 10.89 -26.87
CA ARG A 334 1.92 12.34 -27.14
C ARG A 334 3.32 12.94 -27.22
N ARG A 335 4.39 12.17 -26.98
CA ARG A 335 5.77 12.74 -26.91
C ARG A 335 6.26 13.37 -28.20
N GLY A 336 5.75 12.89 -29.35
CA GLY A 336 6.06 13.45 -30.67
C GLY A 336 5.27 14.72 -31.03
N LYS A 337 4.34 15.17 -30.17
CA LYS A 337 3.52 16.36 -30.42
C LYS A 337 4.30 17.62 -30.03
N THR A 338 4.19 18.68 -30.84
CA THR A 338 4.76 19.99 -30.52
C THR A 338 4.24 20.48 -29.16
N PRO A 339 5.11 20.95 -28.25
CA PRO A 339 4.68 21.52 -26.98
C PRO A 339 3.67 22.66 -27.21
N SER A 340 2.63 22.73 -26.37
CA SER A 340 1.65 23.81 -26.44
C SER A 340 2.30 25.17 -26.16
N GLU A 341 1.70 26.25 -26.65
CA GLU A 341 2.14 27.62 -26.35
C GLU A 341 2.25 27.84 -24.83
N ARG A 342 1.29 27.33 -24.06
CA ARG A 342 1.30 27.38 -22.58
C ARG A 342 2.54 26.71 -22.00
N HIS A 343 2.89 25.50 -22.44
CA HIS A 343 4.07 24.78 -21.94
C HIS A 343 5.35 25.57 -22.18
N GLN A 344 5.49 26.18 -23.36
CA GLN A 344 6.66 27.00 -23.69
C GLN A 344 6.73 28.25 -22.81
N LEU A 345 5.60 28.94 -22.60
CA LEU A 345 5.55 30.10 -21.71
C LEU A 345 5.87 29.72 -20.27
N LEU A 346 5.32 28.62 -19.75
CA LEU A 346 5.58 28.16 -18.39
C LEU A 346 7.07 27.87 -18.17
N LEU A 347 7.74 27.20 -19.11
CA LEU A 347 9.16 26.84 -18.95
C LEU A 347 10.13 28.00 -19.20
N HIS A 348 9.80 28.93 -20.09
CA HIS A 348 10.80 29.87 -20.63
C HIS A 348 10.48 31.34 -20.39
N SER A 349 9.23 31.68 -20.06
CA SER A 349 8.86 33.08 -19.86
C SER A 349 9.43 33.67 -18.57
N ALA A 350 9.98 34.89 -18.65
CA ALA A 350 10.49 35.63 -17.49
C ALA A 350 9.40 35.99 -16.46
N HIS A 351 8.13 36.03 -16.89
CA HIS A 351 6.97 36.27 -16.04
C HIS A 351 6.23 34.97 -15.66
N SER A 352 6.79 33.81 -15.96
CA SER A 352 6.17 32.52 -15.65
C SER A 352 5.89 32.32 -14.16
N PRO A 353 4.74 31.71 -13.78
CA PRO A 353 4.53 31.23 -12.42
C PRO A 353 5.49 30.09 -12.03
N TRP A 354 6.16 29.43 -12.99
CA TRP A 354 7.18 28.39 -12.73
C TRP A 354 8.61 28.93 -12.62
N LYS A 355 8.77 30.26 -12.46
CA LYS A 355 10.08 30.87 -12.25
C LYS A 355 10.80 30.37 -10.99
N ARG A 356 10.06 29.96 -9.96
CA ARG A 356 10.61 29.34 -8.75
C ARG A 356 10.72 27.83 -8.96
N SER A 357 11.77 27.20 -8.47
CA SER A 357 11.93 25.74 -8.61
C SER A 357 10.85 24.98 -7.82
N PRO A 358 10.51 23.72 -8.19
CA PRO A 358 9.54 22.93 -7.44
C PRO A 358 9.90 22.76 -5.94
N GLY A 359 11.19 22.72 -5.61
CA GLY A 359 11.69 22.63 -4.23
C GLY A 359 11.43 23.87 -3.37
N GLU A 360 11.16 25.02 -3.98
CA GLU A 360 10.94 26.31 -3.30
C GLU A 360 9.45 26.64 -3.10
N LEU A 361 8.55 25.72 -3.47
CA LEU A 361 7.10 25.96 -3.40
C LEU A 361 6.55 25.89 -1.98
N LEU A 362 7.25 25.25 -1.05
CA LEU A 362 6.81 25.09 0.33
C LEU A 362 7.88 25.60 1.29
N ASP A 363 7.46 26.50 2.18
CA ASP A 363 8.20 26.74 3.40
C ASP A 363 7.93 25.61 4.43
N GLU A 364 8.78 25.53 5.45
CA GLU A 364 8.71 24.45 6.45
C GLU A 364 7.39 24.44 7.25
N PRO A 365 6.82 25.59 7.66
CA PRO A 365 5.51 25.61 8.32
C PRO A 365 4.38 25.05 7.45
N THR A 366 4.28 25.47 6.19
CA THR A 366 3.22 25.01 5.28
C THR A 366 3.40 23.52 4.98
N ARG A 367 4.64 23.06 4.78
CA ARG A 367 4.94 21.64 4.60
C ARG A 367 4.44 20.83 5.80
N LYS A 368 4.80 21.22 7.03
CA LYS A 368 4.36 20.48 8.24
C LYS A 368 2.84 20.48 8.42
N ALA A 369 2.17 21.61 8.18
CA ALA A 369 0.72 21.70 8.28
C ALA A 369 0.02 20.71 7.33
N SER A 370 0.43 20.72 6.06
CA SER A 370 -0.06 19.77 5.06
C SER A 370 0.20 18.32 5.45
N GLN A 371 1.42 17.98 5.88
CA GLN A 371 1.75 16.62 6.31
C GLN A 371 0.94 16.17 7.53
N THR A 372 0.66 17.08 8.48
CA THR A 372 -0.20 16.80 9.62
C THR A 372 -1.63 16.55 9.17
N ARG A 373 -2.19 17.40 8.30
CA ARG A 373 -3.54 17.21 7.76
C ARG A 373 -3.73 15.86 7.08
N ILE A 374 -2.77 15.47 6.23
CA ILE A 374 -2.81 14.18 5.52
C ILE A 374 -2.79 13.00 6.51
N ARG A 375 -1.97 13.09 7.57
CA ARG A 375 -1.95 12.06 8.63
C ARG A 375 -3.24 12.04 9.44
N ASP A 376 -3.84 13.20 9.71
CA ASP A 376 -5.10 13.30 10.46
C ASP A 376 -6.25 12.63 9.71
N TRP A 377 -6.34 12.75 8.38
CA TRP A 377 -7.28 11.98 7.57
C TRP A 377 -7.04 10.46 7.67
N ARG A 378 -5.80 10.04 7.87
CA ARG A 378 -5.35 8.64 7.89
C ARG A 378 -5.14 8.08 9.30
N ASN A 379 -5.69 8.75 10.32
CA ASN A 379 -5.44 8.44 11.73
C ASN A 379 -6.45 7.44 12.33
N THR A 380 -6.78 6.36 11.62
CA THR A 380 -7.62 5.30 12.20
C THR A 380 -6.99 3.93 11.98
N PRO A 381 -7.29 2.94 12.85
CA PRO A 381 -6.82 1.57 12.61
C PRO A 381 -7.31 0.98 11.28
N HIS A 382 -8.44 1.47 10.75
CA HIS A 382 -8.94 0.99 9.46
C HIS A 382 -8.01 1.42 8.32
N HIS A 383 -7.40 2.61 8.37
CA HIS A 383 -6.41 3.03 7.38
C HIS A 383 -5.17 2.14 7.35
N TRP A 384 -4.78 1.57 8.49
CA TRP A 384 -3.72 0.57 8.54
C TRP A 384 -4.12 -0.72 7.81
N LEU A 385 -5.37 -1.18 8.00
CA LEU A 385 -5.90 -2.33 7.26
C LEU A 385 -5.97 -2.05 5.77
N LEU A 386 -6.51 -0.90 5.36
CA LEU A 386 -6.54 -0.54 3.96
C LEU A 386 -5.12 -0.52 3.37
N ALA A 387 -4.13 0.04 4.06
CA ALA A 387 -2.74 0.04 3.57
C ALA A 387 -2.18 -1.37 3.37
N LEU A 388 -2.38 -2.27 4.33
CA LEU A 388 -1.89 -3.65 4.23
C LEU A 388 -2.65 -4.46 3.17
N ALA A 389 -3.99 -4.36 3.15
CA ALA A 389 -4.83 -5.03 2.17
C ALA A 389 -4.55 -4.54 0.74
N SER A 390 -4.24 -3.26 0.56
CA SER A 390 -3.97 -2.65 -0.76
C SER A 390 -2.78 -3.23 -1.52
N VAL A 391 -1.91 -3.97 -0.83
CA VAL A 391 -0.82 -4.71 -1.47
C VAL A 391 -1.36 -5.93 -2.22
N ARG A 392 -2.46 -6.54 -1.77
CA ARG A 392 -3.15 -7.64 -2.45
C ARG A 392 -4.30 -7.15 -3.33
N GLU A 393 -5.03 -6.15 -2.86
CA GLU A 393 -6.22 -5.60 -3.53
C GLU A 393 -6.13 -4.08 -3.65
N PRO A 394 -5.49 -3.54 -4.71
CA PRO A 394 -5.23 -2.11 -4.84
C PRO A 394 -6.49 -1.21 -4.73
N ASP A 395 -7.63 -1.69 -5.22
CA ASP A 395 -8.89 -0.93 -5.30
C ASP A 395 -9.46 -0.48 -3.95
N VAL A 396 -9.07 -1.14 -2.85
CA VAL A 396 -9.51 -0.79 -1.49
C VAL A 396 -9.09 0.63 -1.09
N MET A 397 -8.12 1.21 -1.79
CA MET A 397 -7.58 2.56 -1.53
C MET A 397 -8.51 3.70 -1.93
N LEU A 398 -9.57 3.41 -2.68
CA LEU A 398 -10.63 4.37 -2.97
C LEU A 398 -11.50 4.67 -1.72
N ARG A 399 -11.39 3.85 -0.66
CA ARG A 399 -12.19 3.97 0.58
C ARG A 399 -11.54 4.80 1.69
N GLN A 400 -10.52 5.60 1.38
CA GLN A 400 -9.78 6.35 2.41
C GLN A 400 -10.64 7.36 3.19
N ILE A 401 -11.65 8.01 2.59
CA ILE A 401 -12.45 9.01 3.33
C ILE A 401 -13.43 8.36 4.30
N ASP A 402 -14.15 7.35 3.82
CA ASP A 402 -15.03 6.55 4.67
C ASP A 402 -14.73 5.06 4.48
N PRO A 403 -13.76 4.52 5.23
CA PRO A 403 -13.49 3.08 5.24
C PRO A 403 -14.69 2.24 5.71
N SER A 404 -15.67 2.88 6.36
CA SER A 404 -16.88 2.24 6.87
C SER A 404 -18.07 2.29 5.93
N ALA A 405 -17.93 2.92 4.77
CA ALA A 405 -18.99 3.02 3.77
C ALA A 405 -19.54 1.63 3.41
N ALA A 406 -20.85 1.56 3.21
CA ALA A 406 -21.53 0.32 2.86
C ALA A 406 -21.08 -0.16 1.47
N LEU A 407 -20.74 -1.45 1.38
CA LEU A 407 -20.31 -2.06 0.13
C LEU A 407 -21.49 -2.65 -0.67
N PRO A 408 -21.37 -2.70 -2.00
CA PRO A 408 -22.28 -3.45 -2.86
C PRO A 408 -22.45 -4.90 -2.40
N GLU A 409 -23.65 -5.45 -2.59
CA GLU A 409 -23.98 -6.81 -2.15
C GLU A 409 -23.05 -7.88 -2.72
N GLU A 410 -22.63 -7.72 -3.99
CA GLU A 410 -21.69 -8.62 -4.67
C GLU A 410 -20.34 -8.70 -3.94
N GLN A 411 -19.72 -7.55 -3.66
CA GLN A 411 -18.44 -7.51 -2.92
C GLN A 411 -18.56 -8.10 -1.50
N ARG A 412 -19.69 -7.85 -0.82
CA ARG A 412 -19.95 -8.44 0.51
C ARG A 412 -20.10 -9.97 0.42
N ALA A 413 -20.73 -10.46 -0.65
CA ALA A 413 -20.92 -11.89 -0.90
C ALA A 413 -19.59 -12.57 -1.24
N ASP A 414 -18.74 -11.94 -2.06
CA ASP A 414 -17.41 -12.45 -2.39
C ASP A 414 -16.53 -12.53 -1.14
N ALA A 415 -16.57 -11.50 -0.30
CA ALA A 415 -15.86 -11.51 0.98
C ALA A 415 -16.37 -12.62 1.90
N ALA A 416 -17.69 -12.80 2.01
CA ALA A 416 -18.29 -13.89 2.77
C ALA A 416 -17.88 -15.28 2.23
N LEU A 417 -17.83 -15.45 0.90
CA LEU A 417 -17.43 -16.69 0.26
C LEU A 417 -15.96 -17.01 0.57
N TYR A 418 -15.08 -16.02 0.48
CA TYR A 418 -13.66 -16.18 0.83
C TYR A 418 -13.49 -16.66 2.28
N LEU A 419 -14.19 -16.02 3.24
CA LEU A 419 -14.12 -16.41 4.65
C LEU A 419 -14.57 -17.87 4.85
N GLN A 420 -15.63 -18.30 4.17
CA GLN A 420 -16.18 -19.66 4.33
C GLN A 420 -15.35 -20.72 3.61
N GLU A 421 -14.98 -20.49 2.35
CA GLU A 421 -14.29 -21.50 1.52
C GLU A 421 -12.78 -21.56 1.77
N SER A 422 -12.14 -20.41 2.00
CA SER A 422 -10.68 -20.35 2.17
C SER A 422 -10.24 -20.44 3.63
N LEU A 423 -11.01 -19.87 4.57
CA LEU A 423 -10.65 -19.85 5.99
C LEU A 423 -11.50 -20.77 6.86
N GLY A 424 -12.63 -21.28 6.35
CA GLY A 424 -13.60 -22.01 7.17
C GLY A 424 -14.17 -21.16 8.31
N LEU A 425 -14.25 -19.83 8.13
CA LEU A 425 -14.77 -18.88 9.13
C LEU A 425 -16.24 -18.56 8.86
N HIS A 426 -17.10 -18.88 9.83
CA HIS A 426 -18.55 -18.73 9.72
C HIS A 426 -19.11 -17.64 10.64
N ALA A 427 -20.29 -17.11 10.28
CA ALA A 427 -20.90 -15.98 10.96
C ALA A 427 -21.26 -16.28 12.43
N ASP A 428 -21.60 -17.54 12.74
CA ASP A 428 -21.97 -18.00 14.08
C ASP A 428 -20.78 -18.14 15.03
N GLU A 429 -19.55 -18.16 14.51
CA GLU A 429 -18.33 -18.15 15.32
C GLU A 429 -18.03 -16.77 15.91
N GLY A 430 -18.53 -15.68 15.30
CA GLY A 430 -18.28 -14.33 15.78
C GLY A 430 -16.83 -13.83 15.61
N ALA A 431 -16.63 -12.52 15.80
CA ALA A 431 -15.36 -11.86 15.52
C ALA A 431 -14.16 -12.43 16.27
N HIS A 432 -14.36 -12.99 17.47
CA HIS A 432 -13.27 -13.50 18.29
C HIS A 432 -12.49 -14.65 17.65
N ALA A 433 -13.10 -15.39 16.71
CA ALA A 433 -12.49 -16.52 16.04
C ALA A 433 -11.29 -16.09 15.20
N LEU A 434 -11.21 -14.82 14.78
CA LEU A 434 -10.05 -14.31 14.04
C LEU A 434 -8.74 -14.41 14.82
N ALA A 435 -8.77 -14.39 16.15
CA ALA A 435 -7.57 -14.49 16.98
C ALA A 435 -6.71 -15.74 16.66
N ARG A 436 -7.34 -16.84 16.18
CA ARG A 436 -6.62 -18.09 15.84
C ARG A 436 -5.66 -17.94 14.66
N TYR A 437 -5.89 -16.96 13.78
CA TYR A 437 -5.04 -16.66 12.62
C TYR A 437 -3.91 -15.67 12.95
N TRP A 438 -3.80 -15.19 14.19
CA TRP A 438 -2.60 -14.49 14.66
C TRP A 438 -1.58 -15.53 15.16
N LEU A 439 -0.45 -15.65 14.46
CA LEU A 439 0.49 -16.79 14.60
C LEU A 439 1.88 -16.39 15.16
N PRO A 440 1.98 -15.87 16.40
CA PRO A 440 3.23 -15.34 16.93
C PRO A 440 4.34 -16.40 17.07
N ALA A 441 3.98 -17.68 17.25
CA ALA A 441 4.97 -18.75 17.30
C ALA A 441 5.62 -19.02 15.92
N GLN A 442 4.88 -18.80 14.83
CA GLN A 442 5.43 -18.88 13.47
C GLN A 442 6.46 -17.76 13.24
N ALA A 443 6.14 -16.54 13.64
CA ALA A 443 7.09 -15.42 13.56
C ALA A 443 8.34 -15.66 14.40
N HIS A 444 8.19 -16.21 15.61
CA HIS A 444 9.33 -16.63 16.44
C HIS A 444 10.20 -17.68 15.74
N HIS A 445 9.59 -18.75 15.22
CA HIS A 445 10.29 -19.81 14.49
C HIS A 445 11.11 -19.26 13.33
N LEU A 446 10.52 -18.38 12.51
CA LEU A 446 11.18 -17.73 11.39
C LEU A 446 12.35 -16.85 11.85
N ASN A 447 12.15 -16.01 12.87
CA ASN A 447 13.20 -15.17 13.44
C ASN A 447 14.36 -16.02 13.99
N GLN A 448 14.05 -17.13 14.66
CA GLN A 448 15.03 -18.04 15.25
C GLN A 448 15.83 -18.77 14.17
N LEU A 449 15.17 -19.33 13.16
CA LEU A 449 15.83 -19.96 12.01
C LEU A 449 16.77 -19.00 11.27
N ALA A 450 16.33 -17.75 11.05
CA ALA A 450 17.15 -16.74 10.40
C ALA A 450 18.40 -16.41 11.23
N ALA A 451 18.28 -16.30 12.55
CA ALA A 451 19.41 -16.10 13.45
C ALA A 451 20.40 -17.27 13.39
N ASP A 452 19.91 -18.51 13.54
CA ASP A 452 20.73 -19.72 13.52
C ASP A 452 21.43 -19.94 12.17
N ALA A 453 20.76 -19.60 11.06
CA ALA A 453 21.34 -19.64 9.72
C ALA A 453 22.52 -18.69 9.55
N VAL A 454 22.48 -17.49 10.14
CA VAL A 454 23.63 -16.55 10.12
C VAL A 454 24.83 -17.15 10.82
N HIS A 455 24.60 -17.81 11.95
CA HIS A 455 25.63 -18.42 12.79
C HIS A 455 26.07 -19.81 12.33
N GLY A 456 25.40 -20.39 11.33
CA GLY A 456 25.76 -21.68 10.76
C GLY A 456 25.44 -22.86 11.68
N VAL A 457 24.39 -22.73 12.50
CA VAL A 457 23.93 -23.77 13.43
C VAL A 457 22.58 -24.37 13.07
N LEU A 458 22.14 -24.19 11.81
CA LEU A 458 20.99 -24.92 11.28
C LEU A 458 21.20 -26.44 11.41
N PRO A 459 20.12 -27.21 11.57
CA PRO A 459 20.21 -28.65 11.69
C PRO A 459 20.80 -29.31 10.42
N PRO A 460 21.40 -30.51 10.57
CA PRO A 460 21.91 -31.28 9.45
C PRO A 460 20.86 -31.47 8.36
N SER A 461 21.29 -31.55 7.10
CA SER A 461 20.40 -31.87 5.97
C SER A 461 20.09 -33.36 5.85
N GLN A 462 20.83 -34.21 6.57
CA GLN A 462 20.65 -35.65 6.60
C GLN A 462 20.08 -36.05 7.95
N SER A 463 18.95 -36.75 7.91
CA SER A 463 18.32 -37.38 9.08
C SER A 463 18.36 -38.90 8.94
N TRP A 464 17.98 -39.62 10.00
CA TRP A 464 17.78 -41.08 9.96
C TRP A 464 16.74 -41.51 8.91
N PHE A 465 15.75 -40.65 8.63
CA PHE A 465 14.63 -40.94 7.72
C PHE A 465 14.94 -40.63 6.25
N GLY A 466 15.99 -39.85 5.98
CA GLY A 466 16.33 -39.35 4.66
C GLY A 466 16.79 -37.90 4.68
N GLN A 467 16.69 -37.24 3.53
CA GLN A 467 17.11 -35.85 3.33
C GLN A 467 16.05 -35.09 2.52
N PRO A 468 15.86 -33.78 2.77
CA PRO A 468 14.98 -32.94 1.96
C PRO A 468 15.50 -32.79 0.52
N THR A 469 14.65 -32.29 -0.35
CA THR A 469 15.02 -31.98 -1.73
C THR A 469 16.05 -30.83 -1.78
N PRO A 470 16.84 -30.72 -2.86
CA PRO A 470 17.77 -29.60 -3.04
C PRO A 470 17.11 -28.22 -3.03
N GLU A 471 15.87 -28.12 -3.51
CA GLU A 471 15.12 -26.86 -3.56
C GLU A 471 14.68 -26.41 -2.17
N GLU A 472 14.16 -27.32 -1.35
CA GLU A 472 13.79 -27.04 0.04
C GLU A 472 15.01 -26.63 0.88
N LEU A 473 16.15 -27.31 0.68
CA LEU A 473 17.41 -26.94 1.34
C LEU A 473 17.92 -25.57 0.88
N LYS A 474 17.75 -25.22 -0.40
CA LYS A 474 18.12 -23.91 -0.93
C LYS A 474 17.27 -22.82 -0.27
N GLN A 475 15.95 -23.01 -0.16
CA GLN A 475 15.04 -22.08 0.51
C GLN A 475 15.40 -21.95 2.00
N ARG A 476 15.56 -23.07 2.72
CA ARG A 476 15.99 -23.07 4.13
C ARG A 476 17.29 -22.30 4.34
N ASN A 477 18.29 -22.50 3.49
CA ASN A 477 19.57 -21.81 3.66
C ASN A 477 19.47 -20.31 3.30
N ALA A 478 18.48 -19.90 2.49
CA ALA A 478 18.26 -18.49 2.14
C ALA A 478 17.76 -17.63 3.31
N VAL A 479 17.17 -18.23 4.35
CA VAL A 479 16.67 -17.50 5.55
C VAL A 479 17.77 -16.73 6.28
N LYS A 480 19.05 -17.09 6.07
CA LYS A 480 20.20 -16.29 6.53
C LYS A 480 20.12 -14.83 6.08
N GLY A 481 19.61 -14.59 4.87
CA GLY A 481 19.51 -13.27 4.26
C GLY A 481 18.52 -12.33 4.96
N VAL A 482 17.54 -12.88 5.69
CA VAL A 482 16.44 -12.11 6.29
C VAL A 482 16.61 -11.88 7.81
N SER A 483 17.68 -12.38 8.41
CA SER A 483 17.99 -12.23 9.86
C SER A 483 17.92 -10.81 10.43
N ARG A 484 18.09 -9.78 9.59
CA ARG A 484 18.00 -8.36 9.99
C ARG A 484 16.58 -7.80 9.95
N HIS A 485 15.58 -8.61 9.61
CA HIS A 485 14.20 -8.21 9.44
C HIS A 485 13.29 -9.07 10.32
N ALA A 486 12.48 -8.44 11.17
CA ALA A 486 11.52 -9.15 11.99
C ALA A 486 10.46 -9.84 11.11
N ALA A 487 10.18 -11.11 11.38
CA ALA A 487 9.22 -11.94 10.64
C ALA A 487 7.74 -11.59 10.90
N THR A 488 7.44 -10.68 11.84
CA THR A 488 6.07 -10.35 12.24
C THR A 488 5.18 -10.02 11.04
N ILE A 489 5.71 -9.28 10.07
CA ILE A 489 4.97 -8.84 8.87
C ILE A 489 4.48 -10.02 8.02
N HIS A 490 5.18 -11.15 8.01
CA HIS A 490 4.78 -12.34 7.25
C HIS A 490 3.46 -12.94 7.75
N MET A 491 3.20 -12.90 9.07
CA MET A 491 1.88 -13.28 9.62
C MET A 491 0.89 -12.12 9.54
N ALA A 492 1.37 -10.89 9.78
CA ALA A 492 0.52 -9.74 10.01
C ALA A 492 -0.19 -9.28 8.73
N GLU A 493 0.42 -9.45 7.56
CA GLU A 493 -0.22 -9.10 6.28
C GLU A 493 -1.44 -9.99 6.00
N LYS A 494 -1.34 -11.30 6.24
CA LYS A 494 -2.47 -12.24 6.09
C LYS A 494 -3.58 -11.95 7.09
N PHE A 495 -3.19 -11.75 8.35
CA PHE A 495 -4.14 -11.39 9.39
C PHE A 495 -4.88 -10.09 9.04
N ALA A 496 -4.17 -9.09 8.51
CA ALA A 496 -4.78 -7.83 8.05
C ALA A 496 -5.78 -8.08 6.91
N PHE A 497 -5.44 -8.95 5.96
CA PHE A 497 -6.31 -9.34 4.87
C PHE A 497 -7.56 -10.07 5.37
N TYR A 498 -7.42 -11.04 6.28
CA TYR A 498 -8.57 -11.76 6.86
C TYR A 498 -9.50 -10.84 7.65
N LEU A 499 -8.90 -9.88 8.37
CA LEU A 499 -9.65 -8.86 9.10
C LEU A 499 -10.38 -7.89 8.15
N HIS A 500 -9.76 -7.54 7.02
CA HIS A 500 -10.38 -6.75 5.97
C HIS A 500 -11.60 -7.48 5.36
N MET A 501 -11.43 -8.74 4.95
CA MET A 501 -12.52 -9.57 4.42
C MET A 501 -13.65 -9.75 5.44
N SER A 502 -13.31 -9.88 6.72
CA SER A 502 -14.29 -9.94 7.81
C SER A 502 -15.11 -8.67 7.93
N LEU A 503 -14.48 -7.49 7.85
CA LEU A 503 -15.17 -6.21 7.87
C LEU A 503 -16.07 -6.02 6.63
N ASP A 504 -15.58 -6.43 5.47
CA ASP A 504 -16.27 -6.23 4.20
C ASP A 504 -17.44 -7.19 4.01
N SER A 505 -17.36 -8.43 4.52
CA SER A 505 -18.49 -9.37 4.50
C SER A 505 -19.73 -8.84 5.24
N GLY A 506 -19.52 -8.02 6.28
CA GLY A 506 -20.58 -7.58 7.19
C GLY A 506 -21.21 -8.70 8.02
N LEU A 507 -20.63 -9.91 8.02
CA LEU A 507 -21.13 -11.07 8.77
C LEU A 507 -20.78 -11.05 10.25
N LEU A 508 -19.70 -10.36 10.62
CA LEU A 508 -19.15 -10.32 11.96
C LEU A 508 -19.26 -8.91 12.56
N ASP A 509 -19.36 -8.83 13.89
CA ASP A 509 -19.51 -7.56 14.59
C ASP A 509 -18.31 -6.62 14.39
N ARG A 510 -18.56 -5.43 13.83
CA ARG A 510 -17.53 -4.44 13.50
C ARG A 510 -16.68 -3.99 14.70
N GLY A 511 -17.29 -3.85 15.88
CA GLY A 511 -16.62 -3.31 17.07
C GLY A 511 -15.37 -4.11 17.45
N PRO A 512 -15.50 -5.41 17.78
CA PRO A 512 -14.36 -6.28 18.07
C PRO A 512 -13.34 -6.38 16.93
N LEU A 513 -13.78 -6.38 15.66
CA LEU A 513 -12.86 -6.36 14.51
C LEU A 513 -11.96 -5.11 14.51
N MET A 514 -12.52 -3.95 14.85
CA MET A 514 -11.74 -2.72 14.96
C MET A 514 -10.77 -2.71 16.15
N GLU A 515 -11.05 -3.47 17.21
CA GLU A 515 -10.09 -3.69 18.31
C GLU A 515 -8.88 -4.50 17.82
N TYR A 516 -9.10 -5.55 17.02
CA TYR A 516 -8.01 -6.28 16.37
C TYR A 516 -7.21 -5.41 15.41
N ALA A 517 -7.86 -4.53 14.65
CA ALA A 517 -7.17 -3.57 13.78
C ALA A 517 -6.24 -2.65 14.60
N SER A 518 -6.70 -2.21 15.77
CA SER A 518 -5.91 -1.38 16.69
C SER A 518 -4.75 -2.15 17.30
N ALA A 519 -4.97 -3.41 17.70
CA ALA A 519 -3.93 -4.29 18.23
C ALA A 519 -2.85 -4.59 17.17
N LEU A 520 -3.26 -4.90 15.94
CA LEU A 520 -2.38 -5.10 14.79
C LEU A 520 -1.51 -3.87 14.53
N ARG A 521 -2.12 -2.68 14.43
CA ARG A 521 -1.39 -1.41 14.30
C ARG A 521 -0.36 -1.24 15.42
N SER A 522 -0.77 -1.43 16.68
CA SER A 522 0.08 -1.24 17.86
C SER A 522 1.26 -2.21 17.83
N CYS A 523 1.04 -3.47 17.45
CA CYS A 523 2.09 -4.48 17.26
C CYS A 523 3.08 -4.07 16.18
N LEU A 524 2.60 -3.70 14.99
CA LEU A 524 3.46 -3.30 13.88
C LEU A 524 4.28 -2.06 14.22
N CYS A 525 3.70 -1.05 14.89
CA CYS A 525 4.43 0.14 15.32
C CYS A 525 5.50 -0.13 16.41
N ARG A 526 5.40 -1.26 17.14
CA ARG A 526 6.39 -1.66 18.14
C ARG A 526 7.56 -2.41 17.51
N PHE A 527 7.28 -3.30 16.56
CA PHE A 527 8.32 -4.09 15.90
C PHE A 527 8.99 -3.33 14.75
N TYR A 528 8.30 -2.37 14.14
CA TYR A 528 8.81 -1.57 13.04
C TYR A 528 8.74 -0.07 13.40
N PRO A 529 9.89 0.63 13.45
CA PRO A 529 9.92 2.03 13.87
C PRO A 529 9.38 3.01 12.81
N ASN A 530 9.22 2.58 11.56
CA ASN A 530 8.66 3.38 10.46
C ASN A 530 8.32 2.51 9.25
N ALA A 531 7.62 3.11 8.29
CA ALA A 531 7.22 2.52 7.01
C ALA A 531 8.35 1.80 6.29
N LYS A 532 9.51 2.45 6.16
CA LYS A 532 10.65 1.87 5.46
C LYS A 532 11.07 0.54 6.09
N ARG A 533 11.17 0.47 7.42
CA ARG A 533 11.57 -0.77 8.10
C ARG A 533 10.54 -1.89 7.97
N LEU A 534 9.24 -1.56 7.98
CA LEU A 534 8.17 -2.53 7.74
C LEU A 534 8.25 -3.07 6.31
N LEU A 535 8.30 -2.17 5.32
CA LEU A 535 8.31 -2.55 3.90
C LEU A 535 9.60 -3.29 3.49
N ASP A 536 10.77 -2.86 3.98
CA ASP A 536 12.03 -3.58 3.79
C ASP A 536 11.95 -5.01 4.35
N ALA A 537 11.29 -5.18 5.51
CA ALA A 537 11.09 -6.50 6.11
C ALA A 537 10.11 -7.35 5.30
N TRP A 538 9.00 -6.77 4.85
CA TRP A 538 8.02 -7.47 4.02
C TRP A 538 8.66 -7.96 2.74
N PHE A 539 9.36 -7.09 2.01
CA PHE A 539 10.07 -7.44 0.78
C PHE A 539 11.06 -8.58 1.00
N ALA A 540 11.83 -8.53 2.09
CA ALA A 540 12.83 -9.54 2.41
C ALA A 540 12.20 -10.92 2.68
N TRP A 541 11.11 -10.95 3.45
CA TRP A 541 10.41 -12.20 3.77
C TRP A 541 9.62 -12.76 2.58
N GLU A 542 8.91 -11.93 1.83
CA GLU A 542 8.21 -12.32 0.59
C GLU A 542 9.18 -12.93 -0.44
N SER A 543 10.36 -12.32 -0.60
CA SER A 543 11.40 -12.83 -1.52
C SER A 543 12.01 -14.16 -1.05
N CYS A 544 11.99 -14.43 0.26
CA CYS A 544 12.61 -15.61 0.85
C CYS A 544 11.63 -16.80 0.94
N LEU A 545 10.37 -16.53 1.24
CA LEU A 545 9.30 -17.52 1.44
C LEU A 545 8.10 -17.18 0.54
N PRO A 546 8.25 -17.26 -0.80
CA PRO A 546 7.14 -17.01 -1.70
C PRO A 546 6.08 -18.10 -1.55
N GLU A 547 4.82 -17.72 -1.70
CA GLU A 547 3.69 -18.64 -1.67
C GLU A 547 3.35 -19.08 -3.09
N PRO A 548 3.59 -20.36 -3.46
CA PRO A 548 3.45 -20.81 -4.83
C PRO A 548 2.00 -20.78 -5.35
N GLU A 549 1.02 -20.76 -4.45
CA GLU A 549 -0.41 -20.70 -4.77
C GLU A 549 -0.91 -19.27 -5.03
N HIS A 550 -0.13 -18.25 -4.64
CA HIS A 550 -0.49 -16.84 -4.79
C HIS A 550 0.43 -16.12 -5.77
N ALA A 551 -0.06 -15.03 -6.36
CA ALA A 551 0.80 -14.11 -7.09
C ALA A 551 1.82 -13.49 -6.13
N SER A 552 3.05 -13.32 -6.61
CA SER A 552 4.10 -12.69 -5.80
C SER A 552 3.78 -11.22 -5.56
N LEU A 553 3.96 -10.77 -4.32
CA LEU A 553 3.69 -9.38 -3.92
C LEU A 553 4.92 -8.46 -4.07
N ILE A 554 5.99 -8.95 -4.70
CA ILE A 554 7.29 -8.28 -4.74
C ILE A 554 7.18 -6.91 -5.43
N ASN A 555 6.48 -6.81 -6.56
CA ASN A 555 6.42 -5.57 -7.32
C ASN A 555 5.58 -4.50 -6.61
N GLU A 556 4.52 -4.93 -5.94
CA GLU A 556 3.62 -4.13 -5.12
C GLU A 556 4.38 -3.55 -3.92
N ILE A 557 5.13 -4.40 -3.20
CA ILE A 557 5.93 -3.95 -2.05
C ILE A 557 7.04 -3.00 -2.50
N ILE A 558 7.75 -3.30 -3.60
CA ILE A 558 8.78 -2.39 -4.16
C ILE A 558 8.16 -1.03 -4.48
N TRP A 559 6.98 -1.01 -5.08
CA TRP A 559 6.30 0.25 -5.38
C TRP A 559 6.05 1.07 -4.11
N HIS A 560 5.56 0.43 -3.04
CA HIS A 560 5.37 1.08 -1.75
C HIS A 560 6.67 1.58 -1.09
N ILE A 561 7.81 0.94 -1.37
CA ILE A 561 9.14 1.38 -0.90
C ILE A 561 9.60 2.64 -1.66
N GLU A 562 9.33 2.70 -2.96
CA GLU A 562 9.91 3.70 -3.87
C GLU A 562 9.04 4.94 -4.08
N ASP A 563 7.71 4.83 -4.00
CA ASP A 563 6.79 5.93 -4.24
C ASP A 563 6.59 6.79 -2.97
N PRO A 564 6.94 8.08 -2.99
CA PRO A 564 6.79 8.94 -1.81
C PRO A 564 5.32 9.22 -1.44
N GLY A 565 4.38 8.97 -2.36
CA GLY A 565 2.95 9.07 -2.14
C GLY A 565 2.38 7.88 -1.39
N SER A 566 3.07 6.73 -1.37
CA SER A 566 2.60 5.50 -0.72
C SER A 566 2.00 5.75 0.66
N LEU A 567 0.80 5.21 0.87
CA LEU A 567 0.03 5.38 2.10
C LEU A 567 0.83 5.07 3.37
N PHE A 568 1.71 4.07 3.36
CA PHE A 568 2.55 3.71 4.52
C PHE A 568 3.36 4.89 5.07
N HIS A 569 3.84 5.80 4.22
CA HIS A 569 4.60 6.99 4.63
C HIS A 569 3.75 8.05 5.34
N TRP A 570 2.43 7.89 5.29
CA TRP A 570 1.43 8.86 5.73
C TRP A 570 0.47 8.30 6.77
N LEU A 571 0.74 7.09 7.28
CA LEU A 571 0.07 6.53 8.46
C LEU A 571 0.61 7.14 9.75
N ASP A 572 -0.17 7.04 10.84
CA ASP A 572 0.31 7.38 12.18
C ASP A 572 1.13 6.24 12.78
N TRP A 573 2.45 6.43 12.85
CA TRP A 573 3.43 5.47 13.40
C TRP A 573 3.57 5.60 14.92
N ARG A 574 2.45 5.44 15.63
CA ARG A 574 2.39 5.48 17.10
C ARG A 574 1.79 4.18 17.62
N HIS A 575 2.39 3.67 18.70
CA HIS A 575 1.88 2.49 19.39
C HIS A 575 1.12 2.88 20.66
N ASP A 576 0.12 2.09 20.99
CA ASP A 576 -0.63 2.19 22.25
C ASP A 576 -0.05 1.24 23.30
N ALA A 577 -0.79 0.99 24.39
CA ALA A 577 -0.51 -0.11 25.30
C ALA A 577 -0.34 -1.44 24.56
N TRP A 578 0.49 -2.32 25.12
CA TRP A 578 0.81 -3.60 24.50
C TRP A 578 -0.43 -4.50 24.51
N CYS A 579 -0.87 -4.91 23.32
CA CYS A 579 -1.94 -5.85 23.10
C CYS A 579 -1.74 -6.50 21.73
N GLU A 580 -1.72 -7.82 21.67
CA GLU A 580 -1.69 -8.57 20.41
C GLU A 580 -3.11 -8.97 19.98
N PRO A 581 -3.36 -9.15 18.67
CA PRO A 581 -4.63 -9.67 18.20
C PRO A 581 -4.99 -11.08 18.71
N GLY A 582 -4.00 -11.90 19.05
CA GLY A 582 -4.21 -13.24 19.58
C GLY A 582 -3.28 -13.57 20.74
N SER A 583 -3.52 -14.70 21.39
CA SER A 583 -2.72 -15.17 22.53
C SER A 583 -1.33 -15.59 22.06
N ARG A 584 -0.29 -15.06 22.72
CA ARG A 584 1.10 -15.47 22.50
C ARG A 584 1.47 -16.59 23.48
N PRO A 585 1.74 -17.83 23.00
CA PRO A 585 2.17 -18.91 23.89
C PRO A 585 3.55 -18.62 24.47
N THR A 586 3.85 -19.20 25.63
CA THR A 586 5.24 -19.22 26.13
C THR A 586 6.09 -20.15 25.27
N LEU A 587 7.40 -19.95 25.29
CA LEU A 587 8.31 -20.85 24.58
C LEU A 587 8.14 -22.30 25.04
N SER A 588 8.02 -22.54 26.35
CA SER A 588 7.84 -23.89 26.91
C SER A 588 6.52 -24.55 26.46
N HIS A 589 5.41 -23.82 26.47
CA HIS A 589 4.12 -24.34 26.00
C HIS A 589 4.15 -24.60 24.49
N PHE A 590 4.77 -23.72 23.71
CA PHE A 590 4.93 -23.95 22.28
C PHE A 590 5.80 -25.18 21.99
N THR A 591 6.90 -25.37 22.73
CA THR A 591 7.71 -26.59 22.67
C THR A 591 6.91 -27.84 23.04
N ALA A 592 6.10 -27.78 24.10
CA ALA A 592 5.26 -28.90 24.52
C ALA A 592 4.19 -29.24 23.48
N MET A 593 3.49 -28.24 22.92
CA MET A 593 2.53 -28.44 21.83
C MET A 593 3.21 -29.05 20.60
N SER A 594 4.46 -28.70 20.33
CA SER A 594 5.24 -29.24 19.20
C SER A 594 5.61 -30.72 19.37
N LEU A 595 5.41 -31.32 20.54
CA LEU A 595 5.64 -32.76 20.76
C LEU A 595 4.67 -33.65 19.98
N VAL A 596 3.53 -33.09 19.52
CA VAL A 596 2.62 -33.77 18.58
C VAL A 596 3.33 -34.20 17.30
N GLY A 597 4.37 -33.48 16.90
CA GLY A 597 5.13 -33.78 15.68
C GLY A 597 4.27 -33.69 14.41
N PRO A 598 4.70 -34.33 13.32
CA PRO A 598 3.99 -34.30 12.04
C PRO A 598 2.73 -35.19 11.98
N LEU A 599 2.12 -35.53 13.13
CA LEU A 599 0.81 -36.19 13.12
C LEU A 599 -0.27 -35.25 12.57
N ASN A 600 -0.12 -33.95 12.84
CA ASN A 600 -0.97 -32.88 12.35
C ASN A 600 -0.13 -31.72 11.79
N SER A 601 -0.79 -30.74 11.19
CA SER A 601 -0.14 -29.48 10.83
C SER A 601 0.42 -28.78 12.08
N ALA A 602 1.50 -28.03 11.90
CA ALA A 602 2.15 -27.35 13.02
C ALA A 602 1.21 -26.33 13.70
N VAL A 603 1.07 -26.44 15.01
CA VAL A 603 0.18 -25.62 15.83
C VAL A 603 0.89 -24.34 16.26
N TRP A 604 0.73 -23.27 15.47
CA TRP A 604 1.45 -22.00 15.64
C TRP A 604 0.80 -20.99 16.60
N SER A 605 -0.39 -21.30 17.11
CA SER A 605 -1.14 -20.47 18.05
C SER A 605 -1.62 -21.30 19.23
N GLU A 606 -1.91 -20.65 20.36
CA GLU A 606 -2.44 -21.35 21.53
C GLU A 606 -3.90 -21.78 21.26
N PRO A 607 -4.24 -23.08 21.37
CA PRO A 607 -5.58 -23.57 21.06
C PRO A 607 -6.66 -22.88 21.89
N GLN A 608 -7.73 -22.48 21.21
CA GLN A 608 -8.90 -21.83 21.79
C GLN A 608 -10.13 -22.73 21.64
N PRO A 609 -11.19 -22.54 22.45
CA PRO A 609 -12.46 -23.22 22.23
C PRO A 609 -12.97 -22.90 20.83
N GLU A 610 -13.32 -23.94 20.08
CA GLU A 610 -13.84 -23.80 18.71
C GLU A 610 -15.35 -23.61 18.73
N SER A 611 -15.91 -23.30 17.55
CA SER A 611 -17.34 -23.16 17.36
C SER A 611 -18.09 -24.47 17.60
N ALA A 612 -19.42 -24.39 17.77
CA ALA A 612 -20.25 -25.57 17.97
C ALA A 612 -20.16 -26.57 16.80
N ARG A 613 -19.91 -26.06 15.58
CA ARG A 613 -19.73 -26.87 14.38
C ARG A 613 -18.40 -27.62 14.40
N GLU A 614 -17.29 -26.92 14.56
CA GLU A 614 -15.96 -27.52 14.66
C GLU A 614 -15.90 -28.52 15.84
N CYS A 615 -16.53 -28.18 16.96
CA CYS A 615 -16.65 -29.09 18.10
C CYS A 615 -17.39 -30.40 17.76
N ALA A 616 -18.31 -30.40 16.79
CA ALA A 616 -18.99 -31.63 16.37
C ALA A 616 -18.04 -32.55 15.61
N GLU A 617 -17.24 -32.00 14.69
CA GLU A 617 -16.25 -32.75 13.91
C GLU A 617 -15.13 -33.30 14.81
N ILE A 618 -14.62 -32.48 15.73
CA ILE A 618 -13.63 -32.93 16.71
C ILE A 618 -14.20 -34.04 17.61
N ARG A 619 -15.46 -33.93 18.06
CA ARG A 619 -16.11 -35.00 18.85
C ARG A 619 -16.26 -36.29 18.05
N GLU A 620 -16.69 -36.21 16.80
CA GLU A 620 -16.83 -37.39 15.94
C GLU A 620 -15.49 -38.09 15.75
N TRP A 621 -14.41 -37.35 15.52
CA TRP A 621 -13.06 -37.89 15.44
C TRP A 621 -12.62 -38.56 16.76
N VAL A 622 -12.75 -37.86 17.89
CA VAL A 622 -12.38 -38.39 19.21
C VAL A 622 -13.20 -39.65 19.56
N GLU A 623 -14.50 -39.66 19.28
CA GLU A 623 -15.39 -40.80 19.57
C GLU A 623 -15.09 -41.99 18.64
N SER A 624 -14.82 -41.76 17.36
CA SER A 624 -14.55 -42.82 16.39
C SER A 624 -13.18 -43.46 16.55
N HIS A 625 -12.15 -42.69 16.94
CA HIS A 625 -10.77 -43.16 17.00
C HIS A 625 -10.34 -43.58 18.43
N TYR A 626 -10.88 -42.94 19.46
CA TYR A 626 -10.49 -43.17 20.86
C TYR A 626 -11.65 -43.58 21.76
N HIS A 627 -12.89 -43.59 21.25
CA HIS A 627 -14.10 -43.91 22.02
C HIS A 627 -14.33 -43.03 23.26
N LEU A 628 -13.86 -41.78 23.22
CA LEU A 628 -14.06 -40.82 24.32
C LEU A 628 -15.30 -39.98 24.04
N SER A 629 -16.32 -40.09 24.90
CA SER A 629 -17.63 -39.46 24.72
C SER A 629 -17.83 -38.22 25.59
N SER A 630 -16.95 -38.00 26.58
CA SER A 630 -17.09 -36.94 27.56
C SER A 630 -15.75 -36.33 28.01
N ALA A 631 -15.83 -35.15 28.63
CA ALA A 631 -14.67 -34.52 29.27
C ALA A 631 -14.06 -35.38 30.39
N GLY A 632 -14.86 -36.21 31.07
CA GLY A 632 -14.39 -37.16 32.07
C GLY A 632 -13.56 -38.27 31.44
N ASP A 633 -14.07 -38.88 30.38
CA ASP A 633 -13.39 -39.94 29.61
C ASP A 633 -12.04 -39.41 29.08
N MET A 634 -12.04 -38.18 28.55
CA MET A 634 -10.83 -37.51 28.08
C MET A 634 -9.80 -37.31 29.19
N GLN A 635 -10.20 -36.80 30.36
CA GLN A 635 -9.25 -36.60 31.48
C GLN A 635 -8.66 -37.91 31.99
N GLU A 636 -9.46 -38.98 32.06
CA GLU A 636 -8.99 -40.31 32.43
C GLU A 636 -7.99 -40.85 31.40
N PHE A 637 -8.30 -40.71 30.11
CA PHE A 637 -7.42 -41.15 29.03
C PHE A 637 -6.10 -40.37 28.98
N LEU A 638 -6.13 -39.04 29.12
CA LEU A 638 -4.90 -38.22 29.21
C LEU A 638 -4.04 -38.63 30.42
N THR A 639 -4.66 -38.96 31.55
CA THR A 639 -3.94 -39.47 32.73
C THR A 639 -3.32 -40.83 32.46
N TYR A 640 -4.06 -41.74 31.80
CA TYR A 640 -3.55 -43.04 31.37
C TYR A 640 -2.33 -42.90 30.44
N MET A 641 -2.37 -42.02 29.43
CA MET A 641 -1.26 -41.79 28.51
C MET A 641 -0.01 -41.24 29.22
N LEU A 642 -0.22 -40.35 30.19
CA LEU A 642 0.85 -39.79 31.03
C LEU A 642 1.53 -40.86 31.91
N GLU A 643 0.78 -41.81 32.45
CA GLU A 643 1.30 -42.79 33.42
C GLU A 643 1.77 -44.11 32.79
N ALA A 644 1.02 -44.62 31.82
CA ALA A 644 1.21 -45.93 31.21
C ALA A 644 1.31 -45.87 29.69
N GLY A 645 0.25 -45.46 28.99
CA GLY A 645 0.17 -45.40 27.52
C GLY A 645 0.37 -46.73 26.79
N ASP A 646 0.39 -46.70 25.46
CA ASP A 646 0.60 -47.88 24.61
C ASP A 646 2.00 -48.47 24.81
N ARG A 647 2.99 -47.65 25.21
CA ARG A 647 4.34 -48.14 25.54
C ARG A 647 4.32 -49.22 26.60
N GLN A 648 3.40 -49.17 27.56
CA GLN A 648 3.29 -50.20 28.60
C GLN A 648 2.81 -51.54 28.01
N GLU A 649 1.91 -51.51 27.02
CA GLU A 649 1.50 -52.70 26.28
C GLU A 649 2.71 -53.37 25.63
N TYR A 650 3.55 -52.59 24.94
CA TYR A 650 4.79 -53.10 24.35
C TYR A 650 5.71 -53.71 25.42
N GLN A 651 5.98 -52.97 26.49
CA GLN A 651 6.91 -53.40 27.55
C GLN A 651 6.50 -54.70 28.23
N ILE A 652 5.19 -54.94 28.39
CA ILE A 652 4.67 -56.13 29.07
C ILE A 652 4.52 -57.31 28.09
N ASN A 653 3.92 -57.08 26.92
CA ASN A 653 3.49 -58.16 26.04
C ASN A 653 4.52 -58.54 24.98
N TYR A 654 5.42 -57.62 24.61
CA TYR A 654 6.27 -57.76 23.43
C TYR A 654 7.76 -57.68 23.75
N ALA A 655 8.19 -56.71 24.56
CA ALA A 655 9.59 -56.55 24.96
C ALA A 655 10.24 -57.82 25.56
N PRO A 656 9.57 -58.67 26.36
CA PRO A 656 10.18 -59.90 26.88
C PRO A 656 10.63 -60.88 25.80
N TYR A 657 10.03 -60.85 24.60
CA TYR A 657 10.41 -61.72 23.49
C TYR A 657 11.75 -61.34 22.86
N THR A 658 12.20 -60.08 23.02
CA THR A 658 13.53 -59.64 22.56
C THR A 658 14.67 -60.38 23.27
N LEU A 659 14.41 -60.92 24.47
CA LEU A 659 15.37 -61.68 25.27
C LEU A 659 15.23 -63.21 25.06
N ASN A 660 14.21 -63.68 24.34
CA ASN A 660 13.94 -65.11 24.14
C ASN A 660 13.33 -65.42 22.76
N THR A 661 14.20 -65.54 21.77
CA THR A 661 13.85 -65.80 20.37
C THR A 661 13.20 -67.17 20.15
N GLU A 662 13.53 -68.18 20.96
CA GLU A 662 12.90 -69.51 20.88
C GLU A 662 11.43 -69.43 21.27
N ARG A 663 11.11 -68.73 22.36
CA ARG A 663 9.74 -68.51 22.81
C ARG A 663 8.95 -67.70 21.77
N LEU A 664 9.56 -66.66 21.17
CA LEU A 664 8.92 -65.86 20.13
C LEU A 664 8.54 -66.71 18.90
N SER A 665 9.47 -67.56 18.45
CA SER A 665 9.24 -68.44 17.30
C SER A 665 8.17 -69.49 17.60
N ALA A 666 8.12 -70.02 18.82
CA ALA A 666 7.08 -70.94 19.25
C ALA A 666 5.70 -70.28 19.28
N GLU A 667 5.59 -69.06 19.83
CA GLU A 667 4.33 -68.31 19.90
C GLU A 667 3.77 -68.01 18.50
N ILE A 668 4.63 -67.52 17.59
CA ILE A 668 4.27 -67.27 16.19
C ILE A 668 3.78 -68.56 15.51
N ALA A 669 4.48 -69.67 15.69
CA ALA A 669 4.09 -70.96 15.09
C ALA A 669 2.76 -71.48 15.63
N ILE A 670 2.46 -71.26 16.92
CA ILE A 670 1.17 -71.62 17.53
C ILE A 670 0.05 -70.84 16.86
N LEU A 671 0.18 -69.51 16.77
CA LEU A 671 -0.83 -68.62 16.19
C LEU A 671 -1.02 -68.86 14.68
N GLU A 672 0.04 -69.20 13.95
CA GLU A 672 -0.02 -69.56 12.51
C GLU A 672 -0.69 -70.91 12.25
N SER A 673 -0.73 -71.81 13.24
CA SER A 673 -1.26 -73.17 13.10
C SER A 673 -2.76 -73.32 13.38
N GLY A 674 -3.40 -72.28 13.93
CA GLY A 674 -4.82 -72.25 14.28
C GLY A 674 -5.66 -71.28 13.44
N ASP A 675 -7.00 -71.40 13.51
CA ASP A 675 -7.91 -70.37 13.00
C ASP A 675 -7.77 -69.11 13.87
N CYS A 676 -7.17 -68.06 13.30
CA CYS A 676 -6.79 -66.85 14.02
C CYS A 676 -7.98 -65.88 14.08
N ALA A 677 -8.43 -65.52 15.29
CA ALA A 677 -9.37 -64.43 15.47
C ALA A 677 -8.71 -63.08 15.10
N GLU A 678 -9.51 -62.04 14.85
CA GLU A 678 -8.99 -60.72 14.44
C GLU A 678 -7.99 -60.12 15.44
N ASP A 679 -8.27 -60.22 16.75
CA ASP A 679 -7.36 -59.77 17.81
C ASP A 679 -6.05 -60.59 17.85
N GLU A 680 -6.15 -61.91 17.63
CA GLU A 680 -4.98 -62.80 17.55
C GLU A 680 -4.14 -62.50 16.30
N HIS A 681 -4.79 -62.03 15.22
CA HIS A 681 -4.12 -61.63 13.99
C HIS A 681 -3.26 -60.37 14.20
N HIS A 682 -3.82 -59.35 14.87
CA HIS A 682 -3.06 -58.16 15.27
C HIS A 682 -1.90 -58.51 16.21
N HIS A 683 -2.13 -59.42 17.16
CA HIS A 683 -1.07 -59.89 18.05
C HIS A 683 0.06 -60.60 17.27
N LEU A 684 -0.29 -61.52 16.35
CA LEU A 684 0.65 -62.22 15.49
C LEU A 684 1.48 -61.25 14.63
N LEU A 685 0.85 -60.22 14.05
CA LEU A 685 1.54 -59.20 13.27
C LEU A 685 2.57 -58.44 14.13
N ARG A 686 2.18 -58.00 15.32
CA ARG A 686 3.09 -57.34 16.26
C ARG A 686 4.25 -58.25 16.70
N LEU A 687 4.01 -59.55 16.92
CA LEU A 687 5.09 -60.52 17.19
C LEU A 687 6.07 -60.65 16.01
N ARG A 688 5.56 -60.63 14.77
CA ARG A 688 6.42 -60.61 13.57
C ARG A 688 7.26 -59.33 13.50
N ARG A 689 6.66 -58.17 13.80
CA ARG A 689 7.38 -56.88 13.91
C ARG A 689 8.53 -56.96 14.94
N VAL A 690 8.28 -57.54 16.12
CA VAL A 690 9.32 -57.79 17.14
C VAL A 690 10.41 -58.73 16.60
N ARG A 691 10.03 -59.84 15.95
CA ARG A 691 10.99 -60.81 15.39
C ARG A 691 11.91 -60.16 14.37
N ASP A 692 11.34 -59.36 13.49
CA ASP A 692 12.04 -58.75 12.36
C ASP A 692 12.69 -57.40 12.76
N ASN A 693 12.49 -56.96 14.01
CA ASN A 693 12.87 -55.64 14.53
C ASN A 693 12.45 -54.51 13.59
N GLU A 694 11.20 -54.60 13.12
CA GLU A 694 10.68 -53.68 12.12
C GLU A 694 10.77 -52.23 12.63
N ASP A 695 11.34 -51.36 11.79
CA ASP A 695 11.60 -49.95 12.07
C ASP A 695 12.35 -49.67 13.39
N GLY A 696 13.08 -50.66 13.91
CA GLY A 696 13.86 -50.52 15.14
C GLY A 696 13.05 -50.59 16.43
N CYS A 697 11.83 -51.13 16.40
CA CYS A 697 10.92 -51.18 17.57
C CYS A 697 11.51 -51.83 18.84
N ASN A 698 12.56 -52.66 18.73
CA ASN A 698 13.25 -53.25 19.88
C ASN A 698 14.42 -52.42 20.41
N GLU A 699 14.85 -51.41 19.66
CA GLU A 699 16.07 -50.62 19.93
C GLU A 699 15.77 -49.20 20.41
N VAL A 700 14.59 -48.67 20.09
CA VAL A 700 14.18 -47.31 20.44
C VAL A 700 13.06 -47.31 21.47
N ASP A 701 13.05 -46.29 22.32
CA ASP A 701 11.92 -46.04 23.21
C ASP A 701 10.74 -45.50 22.37
N MET A 702 9.56 -46.09 22.54
CA MET A 702 8.34 -45.69 21.82
C MET A 702 7.45 -44.73 22.62
N ALA A 703 7.89 -44.21 23.77
CA ALA A 703 7.15 -43.22 24.56
C ALA A 703 6.74 -41.96 23.78
N ALA A 704 7.49 -41.57 22.75
CA ALA A 704 7.19 -40.43 21.89
C ALA A 704 5.87 -40.59 21.13
N TRP A 705 5.45 -41.82 20.82
CA TRP A 705 4.14 -42.10 20.25
C TRP A 705 3.02 -41.72 21.22
N ASP A 706 3.14 -42.15 22.48
CA ASP A 706 2.17 -41.80 23.53
C ASP A 706 2.14 -40.30 23.80
N ILE A 707 3.32 -39.67 23.89
CA ILE A 707 3.43 -38.22 24.16
C ILE A 707 2.78 -37.42 23.04
N ALA A 708 2.98 -37.82 21.78
CA ALA A 708 2.41 -37.14 20.64
C ALA A 708 0.88 -37.20 20.65
N GLN A 709 0.30 -38.38 20.86
CA GLN A 709 -1.15 -38.55 21.00
C GLN A 709 -1.71 -37.80 22.22
N LEU A 710 -1.01 -37.85 23.36
CA LEU A 710 -1.39 -37.13 24.56
C LEU A 710 -1.53 -35.63 24.28
N VAL A 711 -0.56 -35.04 23.59
CA VAL A 711 -0.57 -33.62 23.25
C VAL A 711 -1.67 -33.31 22.25
N ASP A 712 -1.86 -34.16 21.24
CA ASP A 712 -2.93 -34.00 20.24
C ASP A 712 -4.32 -34.01 20.87
N LEU A 713 -4.59 -34.98 21.75
CA LEU A 713 -5.83 -35.08 22.49
C LEU A 713 -6.01 -33.95 23.50
N ALA A 714 -4.93 -33.44 24.09
CA ALA A 714 -4.99 -32.27 24.96
C ALA A 714 -5.38 -31.00 24.17
N ILE A 715 -4.88 -30.85 22.95
CA ILE A 715 -5.26 -29.77 22.03
C ILE A 715 -6.74 -29.89 21.65
N ALA A 716 -7.18 -31.07 21.22
CA ALA A 716 -8.59 -31.33 20.91
C ALA A 716 -9.49 -31.08 22.14
N ALA A 717 -9.09 -31.53 23.33
CA ALA A 717 -9.83 -31.28 24.56
C ALA A 717 -9.91 -29.79 24.92
N ARG A 718 -8.86 -29.02 24.63
CA ARG A 718 -8.85 -27.56 24.78
C ARG A 718 -9.81 -26.88 23.80
N GLN A 719 -9.85 -27.35 22.55
CA GLN A 719 -10.76 -26.88 21.50
C GLN A 719 -12.22 -27.23 21.77
N LEU A 720 -12.49 -28.40 22.36
CA LEU A 720 -13.84 -28.80 22.80
C LEU A 720 -14.33 -28.06 24.05
N GLY A 721 -13.47 -27.28 24.70
CA GLY A 721 -13.74 -26.66 26.00
C GLY A 721 -13.81 -27.68 27.15
N TRP A 722 -13.28 -28.89 26.96
CA TRP A 722 -13.20 -29.94 27.99
C TRP A 722 -12.01 -29.73 28.94
N LEU A 723 -10.97 -29.03 28.48
CA LEU A 723 -9.91 -28.48 29.32
C LEU A 723 -9.95 -26.96 29.28
N ASP A 724 -9.86 -26.33 30.46
CA ASP A 724 -9.55 -24.91 30.57
C ASP A 724 -8.04 -24.66 30.36
N SER A 725 -7.66 -23.39 30.24
CA SER A 725 -6.26 -23.01 30.00
C SER A 725 -5.28 -23.51 31.09
N THR A 726 -5.72 -23.63 32.34
CA THR A 726 -4.86 -24.06 33.45
C THR A 726 -4.64 -25.56 33.41
N ALA A 727 -5.72 -26.33 33.19
CA ALA A 727 -5.65 -27.77 33.06
C ALA A 727 -4.84 -28.18 31.81
N PHE A 728 -5.05 -27.49 30.69
CA PHE A 728 -4.27 -27.69 29.48
C PHE A 728 -2.78 -27.43 29.70
N ALA A 729 -2.40 -26.31 30.31
CA ALA A 729 -1.01 -26.01 30.65
C ALA A 729 -0.39 -27.10 31.55
N SER A 730 -1.14 -27.61 32.54
CA SER A 730 -0.67 -28.69 33.40
C SER A 730 -0.41 -30.00 32.64
N VAL A 731 -1.18 -30.31 31.60
CA VAL A 731 -0.93 -31.48 30.75
C VAL A 731 0.32 -31.26 29.91
N LEU A 732 0.47 -30.07 29.32
CA LEU A 732 1.66 -29.70 28.54
C LEU A 732 2.95 -29.77 29.36
N ASP A 733 2.94 -29.24 30.59
CA ASP A 733 4.11 -29.30 31.50
C ASP A 733 4.53 -30.74 31.81
N ARG A 734 3.54 -31.65 31.99
CA ARG A 734 3.82 -33.07 32.23
C ARG A 734 4.30 -33.78 30.96
N ALA A 735 3.74 -33.48 29.80
CA ALA A 735 4.21 -34.00 28.51
C ALA A 735 5.65 -33.54 28.23
N TYR A 736 5.97 -32.28 28.52
CA TYR A 736 7.32 -31.73 28.42
C TYR A 736 8.31 -32.51 29.30
N GLN A 737 7.96 -32.73 30.57
CA GLN A 737 8.81 -33.48 31.49
C GLN A 737 8.98 -34.94 31.05
N LEU A 738 7.90 -35.60 30.59
CA LEU A 738 7.94 -36.97 30.12
C LEU A 738 8.86 -37.10 28.89
N ALA A 739 8.80 -36.17 27.94
CA ALA A 739 9.71 -36.14 26.80
C ALA A 739 11.18 -35.96 27.23
N ALA A 740 11.44 -35.07 28.20
CA ALA A 740 12.77 -34.82 28.74
C ALA A 740 13.37 -36.04 29.49
N ASP A 741 12.52 -36.85 30.12
CA ASP A 741 12.95 -38.04 30.87
C ASP A 741 13.33 -39.20 29.94
N HIS A 742 12.69 -39.31 28.77
CA HIS A 742 12.83 -40.43 27.83
C HIS A 742 13.82 -40.19 26.68
N TYR A 743 14.05 -38.93 26.27
CA TYR A 743 14.83 -38.62 25.07
C TYR A 743 15.84 -37.49 25.30
N ALA A 744 16.95 -37.50 24.56
CA ALA A 744 17.96 -36.44 24.64
C ALA A 744 17.80 -35.35 23.55
N GLY A 745 16.94 -35.55 22.56
CA GLY A 745 16.74 -34.60 21.46
C GLY A 745 15.71 -35.02 20.41
N TRP A 746 15.39 -34.09 19.51
CA TRP A 746 14.38 -34.26 18.45
C TRP A 746 14.63 -35.45 17.52
N GLN A 747 15.90 -35.81 17.24
CA GLN A 747 16.21 -36.95 16.38
C GLN A 747 15.79 -38.29 17.01
N GLU A 748 16.08 -38.49 18.30
CA GLU A 748 15.70 -39.69 19.04
C GLU A 748 14.18 -39.73 19.26
N TYR A 749 13.59 -38.59 19.58
CA TYR A 749 12.13 -38.45 19.70
C TYR A 749 11.42 -38.84 18.39
N ALA A 750 11.91 -38.36 17.25
CA ALA A 750 11.38 -38.72 15.93
C ALA A 750 11.49 -40.22 15.63
N MET A 751 12.61 -40.87 15.99
CA MET A 751 12.79 -42.32 15.86
C MET A 751 11.79 -43.10 16.72
N GLY A 752 11.62 -42.70 17.99
CA GLY A 752 10.65 -43.31 18.89
C GLY A 752 9.21 -43.14 18.40
N MET A 753 8.88 -41.96 17.89
CA MET A 753 7.55 -41.65 17.34
C MET A 753 7.26 -42.50 16.09
N TYR A 754 8.21 -42.62 15.17
CA TYR A 754 8.07 -43.44 13.96
C TYR A 754 7.94 -44.93 14.27
N ALA A 755 8.77 -45.44 15.19
CA ALA A 755 8.71 -46.83 15.61
C ALA A 755 7.37 -47.16 16.29
N GLY A 756 6.88 -46.28 17.17
CA GLY A 756 5.57 -46.45 17.80
C GLY A 756 4.43 -46.41 16.79
N PHE A 757 4.42 -45.42 15.89
CA PHE A 757 3.41 -45.34 14.82
C PHE A 757 3.40 -46.61 13.96
N SER A 758 4.57 -47.09 13.52
CA SER A 758 4.71 -48.32 12.73
C SER A 758 4.28 -49.58 13.48
N PHE A 759 4.60 -49.65 14.79
CA PHE A 759 4.32 -50.81 15.62
C PHE A 759 2.84 -50.95 15.97
N PHE A 760 2.17 -49.85 16.32
CA PHE A 760 0.77 -49.88 16.79
C PHE A 760 -0.25 -49.76 15.64
N MET A 761 0.13 -49.21 14.49
CA MET A 761 -0.74 -49.14 13.30
C MET A 761 -1.20 -50.54 12.84
N GLY A 762 -2.51 -50.68 12.58
CA GLY A 762 -3.11 -51.88 12.03
C GLY A 762 -2.65 -52.17 10.59
N GLU A 763 -2.83 -53.41 10.13
CA GLU A 763 -2.42 -53.81 8.78
C GLU A 763 -3.52 -53.47 7.78
N THR A 764 -3.33 -52.38 7.04
CA THR A 764 -4.23 -51.95 5.95
C THR A 764 -3.47 -51.88 4.62
N PRO A 765 -4.16 -51.96 3.47
CA PRO A 765 -3.52 -51.78 2.16
C PRO A 765 -2.74 -50.46 2.02
N GLU A 766 -3.10 -49.44 2.80
CA GLU A 766 -2.52 -48.10 2.78
C GLU A 766 -1.34 -47.91 3.75
N ARG A 767 -1.03 -48.90 4.61
CA ARG A 767 -0.01 -48.81 5.67
C ARG A 767 1.34 -48.26 5.17
N GLU A 768 1.89 -48.86 4.11
CA GLU A 768 3.18 -48.44 3.54
C GLU A 768 3.15 -46.99 3.02
N SER A 769 2.01 -46.56 2.49
CA SER A 769 1.82 -45.17 2.03
C SER A 769 1.81 -44.20 3.22
N PHE A 770 1.13 -44.55 4.31
CA PHE A 770 1.14 -43.74 5.53
C PHE A 770 2.53 -43.65 6.16
N LEU A 771 3.25 -44.78 6.24
CA LEU A 771 4.62 -44.81 6.74
C LEU A 771 5.58 -43.99 5.88
N ALA A 772 5.45 -44.06 4.55
CA ALA A 772 6.25 -43.25 3.63
C ALA A 772 5.97 -41.74 3.81
N GLY A 773 4.70 -41.36 3.90
CA GLY A 773 4.29 -39.97 4.15
C GLY A 773 4.80 -39.45 5.49
N PHE A 774 4.65 -40.24 6.56
CA PHE A 774 5.12 -39.88 7.89
C PHE A 774 6.64 -39.75 7.95
N ARG A 775 7.37 -40.66 7.30
CA ARG A 775 8.83 -40.58 7.14
C ARG A 775 9.24 -39.29 6.45
N GLN A 776 8.57 -38.90 5.37
CA GLN A 776 8.85 -37.65 4.65
C GLN A 776 8.58 -36.42 5.53
N ALA A 777 7.49 -36.43 6.29
CA ALA A 777 7.18 -35.34 7.21
C ALA A 777 8.21 -35.22 8.35
N LEU A 778 8.69 -36.34 8.90
CA LEU A 778 9.77 -36.35 9.90
C LEU A 778 11.10 -35.83 9.33
N VAL A 779 11.43 -36.14 8.07
CA VAL A 779 12.58 -35.51 7.38
C VAL A 779 12.41 -33.99 7.39
N ALA A 780 11.23 -33.49 7.02
CA ALA A 780 10.98 -32.06 6.94
C ALA A 780 11.06 -31.35 8.30
N TRP A 781 10.48 -31.95 9.35
CA TRP A 781 10.47 -31.40 10.70
C TRP A 781 11.85 -31.43 11.38
N VAL A 782 12.65 -32.46 11.16
CA VAL A 782 14.00 -32.56 11.74
C VAL A 782 15.02 -31.69 10.99
N CYS A 783 14.88 -31.57 9.66
CA CYS A 783 15.81 -30.81 8.83
C CYS A 783 15.40 -29.34 8.63
N GLY A 784 14.15 -28.97 8.94
CA GLY A 784 13.63 -27.61 8.78
C GLY A 784 13.46 -27.21 7.32
N ALA A 785 13.07 -28.16 6.47
CA ALA A 785 12.99 -28.00 5.03
C ALA A 785 11.82 -28.85 4.48
N PRO A 786 10.72 -28.23 4.00
CA PRO A 786 10.49 -26.79 3.86
C PRO A 786 10.52 -26.00 5.18
N VAL A 787 10.78 -24.70 5.10
CA VAL A 787 10.99 -23.84 6.28
C VAL A 787 9.83 -23.90 7.26
N LEU A 788 8.58 -23.83 6.77
CA LEU A 788 7.36 -23.82 7.60
C LEU A 788 6.79 -25.22 7.87
N ALA A 789 7.55 -26.30 7.60
CA ALA A 789 7.05 -27.66 7.82
C ALA A 789 6.71 -27.93 9.30
N GLY A 790 7.57 -27.48 10.21
CA GLY A 790 7.37 -27.64 11.65
C GLY A 790 8.45 -26.97 12.49
N PRO A 791 8.20 -26.77 13.79
CA PRO A 791 9.00 -25.88 14.62
C PRO A 791 10.22 -26.50 15.30
N TRP A 792 10.41 -27.83 15.26
CA TRP A 792 11.47 -28.52 16.03
C TRP A 792 12.87 -27.91 15.86
N VAL A 793 13.19 -27.47 14.65
CA VAL A 793 14.48 -26.88 14.30
C VAL A 793 14.78 -25.52 14.92
N SER A 794 13.75 -24.83 15.43
CA SER A 794 13.86 -23.55 16.13
C SER A 794 13.67 -23.67 17.63
N LEU A 795 13.47 -24.89 18.13
CA LEU A 795 13.15 -25.15 19.53
C LEU A 795 14.20 -26.06 20.15
N ASP A 796 14.65 -25.71 21.33
CA ASP A 796 15.40 -26.66 22.14
C ASP A 796 14.47 -27.79 22.59
N PHE A 797 14.93 -29.03 22.45
CA PHE A 797 14.20 -30.19 22.96
C PHE A 797 13.97 -30.09 24.47
N PRO A 798 12.87 -30.60 25.03
CA PRO A 798 12.60 -30.55 26.45
C PRO A 798 13.79 -30.96 27.35
N GLY A 799 14.10 -30.12 28.34
CA GLY A 799 15.20 -30.36 29.29
C GLY A 799 16.61 -30.04 28.76
N ASN A 800 16.77 -29.72 27.47
CA ASN A 800 18.06 -29.30 26.93
C ASN A 800 18.41 -27.85 27.31
N LYS A 801 19.72 -27.59 27.41
CA LYS A 801 20.23 -26.22 27.54
C LYS A 801 20.01 -25.45 26.24
N PRO A 802 19.77 -24.13 26.29
CA PRO A 802 19.63 -23.31 25.10
C PRO A 802 20.81 -23.44 24.14
N ARG A 803 20.55 -23.77 22.87
CA ARG A 803 21.57 -23.87 21.80
C ARG A 803 21.42 -22.83 20.70
N HIS A 804 20.25 -22.20 20.66
CA HIS A 804 19.85 -21.22 19.67
C HIS A 804 20.51 -19.86 19.90
N PHE A 805 20.80 -19.14 18.80
CA PHE A 805 21.29 -17.77 18.89
C PHE A 805 20.13 -16.80 19.06
N ALA A 806 20.28 -15.84 19.98
CA ALA A 806 19.30 -14.79 20.18
C ALA A 806 19.05 -14.01 18.88
N PRO A 807 17.79 -13.91 18.41
CA PRO A 807 17.43 -13.05 17.29
C PRO A 807 17.76 -11.59 17.57
N LEU A 808 17.95 -10.80 16.51
CA LEU A 808 18.19 -9.35 16.64
C LEU A 808 16.92 -8.54 16.98
N HIS A 809 15.76 -9.20 16.96
CA HIS A 809 14.44 -8.59 17.10
C HIS A 809 13.77 -9.05 18.38
N ILE A 810 12.98 -8.17 18.97
CA ILE A 810 12.22 -8.45 20.21
C ILE A 810 10.95 -9.30 19.97
N ASP A 811 10.62 -9.60 18.71
CA ASP A 811 9.48 -10.47 18.36
C ASP A 811 9.85 -11.96 18.52
N THR A 812 10.00 -12.37 19.77
CA THR A 812 10.21 -13.76 20.17
C THR A 812 9.15 -14.17 21.16
N LEU A 813 8.93 -15.48 21.31
CA LEU A 813 8.05 -15.96 22.37
C LEU A 813 8.65 -15.62 23.74
N PRO A 814 7.83 -15.29 24.74
CA PRO A 814 8.32 -15.08 26.09
C PRO A 814 8.91 -16.40 26.61
N GLY A 815 10.10 -16.30 27.20
CA GLY A 815 10.66 -17.39 27.98
C GLY A 815 9.79 -17.74 29.18
N ASP A 816 10.02 -18.91 29.75
CA ASP A 816 9.41 -19.28 31.03
C ASP A 816 10.03 -18.50 32.20
N GLN A 817 9.50 -18.66 33.42
CA GLN A 817 10.07 -18.05 34.64
C GLN A 817 11.56 -18.39 34.88
N ARG A 818 12.11 -19.38 34.16
CA ARG A 818 13.47 -19.93 34.35
C ARG A 818 14.44 -19.53 33.23
N THR A 819 13.96 -18.97 32.13
CA THR A 819 14.76 -18.65 30.94
C THR A 819 14.51 -17.20 30.54
N LEU A 820 15.48 -16.33 30.82
CA LEU A 820 15.50 -14.97 30.28
C LEU A 820 15.95 -15.06 28.81
N HIS A 821 15.07 -14.66 27.91
CA HIS A 821 15.42 -14.33 26.52
C HIS A 821 15.91 -12.88 26.42
#